data_AF-M7ZZE1-F1
#
_entry.id   AF-M7ZZE1-F1
#
_cell.length_a   1.000
_cell.length_b   1.000
_cell.length_c   1.000
_cell.angle_alpha   90.00
_cell.angle_beta   90.00
_cell.angle_gamma   90.00
#
_symmetry.space_group_name_H-M   'P 1'
#
loop_
_entity.id
_entity.type
_entity.pdbx_description
1 polymer ?
#
loop_
_entity_poly.entity_id
_entity_poly.type
_entity_poly.pdbx_seq_one_letter_code
_entity_poly.pdbx_strand_id
1 'polypeptide(L)'
;MADGGAGGLACRLRSGVLSPLEEGLAAILITSLQCFAQVRRLLPPLLRRHRMALLTAPAVFAALLLFWAVLGGTDADYVLYKDAAKPVEDRVADLLGRMTLAEKIGQMTQIERLVATPDVLRDNFIGSLLSGGGSVPRKGATAKEWQDMVDGFQRACMSTRLAIPMIYGIDAVHGQNNVYGATIFPHNVGLGATRDPYLVKRIGEATALEVRATGIQYAFAPCIAVCRDPRWGRCYESYSEDRGIVQSMTELIPGLQGDVPKGFKSGMPFVAGKNKVAACAKHFVGDGGTVDGINENNTIINREGLMNIHMPAYQNAMDKGVSTVMISYSSWNGIKMHANHDLVTKYLKDTLKFQGFVISDWEGIDRITTPAGSDYSYSVKASILAGLDMIMVPNNYQQFISILTGHVNSGVINMSRIDDAVTRILRVKFTMGLFENPYADPAMAEQLGKQEHRDLAREAARKSLVLLKNGKTASDAPLLPLPKKAPKILMLVTARGDGQWLIDCGNSDVAGAGWDRDGVFMACGANGLYHSGSGARLHNIRLLHTTRYFYVHKHGFGRMRICTKATASRGLKSMYAMERIYWFDSIPPVFDIDDHDENELLFHVRKGGVGLTMSSVLVVSETKFLIQCGIIVLLNCNYSGDFSVITVLRV
;
A
#
# COMPACT_ATOMS: atom_id res chain seq x y z
N MET A 1 -21.56 -6.07 -72.53
CA MET A 1 -22.91 -5.50 -72.39
C MET A 1 -22.74 -4.28 -71.48
N ALA A 2 -22.39 -3.12 -72.04
CA ALA A 2 -23.31 -2.06 -72.49
C ALA A 2 -24.09 -1.46 -71.29
N ASP A 3 -24.20 -0.15 -71.04
CA ASP A 3 -23.77 1.07 -71.73
C ASP A 3 -24.03 2.28 -70.79
N GLY A 4 -23.38 3.43 -71.06
CA GLY A 4 -23.84 4.78 -70.63
C GLY A 4 -23.22 5.34 -69.32
N GLY A 5 -22.67 6.55 -69.26
CA GLY A 5 -22.54 7.61 -70.26
C GLY A 5 -21.77 8.78 -69.64
N ALA A 6 -20.94 9.44 -70.45
CA ALA A 6 -20.22 10.66 -70.10
C ALA A 6 -21.12 11.89 -70.29
N GLY A 7 -20.99 12.89 -69.41
CA GLY A 7 -21.49 14.24 -69.66
C GLY A 7 -21.72 15.04 -68.38
N GLY A 8 -20.89 16.08 -68.16
CA GLY A 8 -21.25 17.13 -67.19
C GLY A 8 -20.10 17.80 -66.43
N LEU A 9 -19.04 18.22 -67.12
CA LEU A 9 -18.22 19.34 -66.62
C LEU A 9 -19.01 20.64 -66.88
N ALA A 10 -19.09 21.51 -65.87
CA ALA A 10 -19.65 22.87 -65.86
C ALA A 10 -21.12 23.03 -65.44
N CYS A 11 -21.38 23.12 -64.13
CA CYS A 11 -22.09 24.28 -63.56
C CYS A 11 -21.99 24.32 -62.02
N ARG A 12 -21.65 25.51 -61.50
CA ARG A 12 -21.85 26.03 -60.12
C ARG A 12 -20.74 25.82 -59.07
N LEU A 13 -19.86 26.82 -59.06
CA LEU A 13 -19.05 27.31 -57.94
C LEU A 13 -19.91 27.71 -56.72
N ARG A 14 -19.39 27.49 -55.50
CA ARG A 14 -18.96 28.52 -54.51
C ARG A 14 -19.10 28.03 -53.06
N SER A 15 -17.96 27.93 -52.36
CA SER A 15 -17.78 28.48 -50.99
C SER A 15 -16.29 28.45 -50.66
N GLY A 16 -15.64 29.61 -50.71
CA GLY A 16 -14.22 29.76 -50.42
C GLY A 16 -13.99 30.11 -48.95
N VAL A 17 -12.94 29.51 -48.36
CA VAL A 17 -12.03 30.11 -47.38
C VAL A 17 -10.71 29.31 -47.46
N LEU A 18 -9.69 29.86 -48.12
CA LEU A 18 -8.27 29.53 -47.92
C LEU A 18 -7.44 30.80 -48.19
N SER A 19 -6.33 30.91 -47.46
CA SER A 19 -5.78 32.10 -46.81
C SER A 19 -4.75 32.95 -47.60
N PRO A 20 -4.39 34.17 -47.13
CA PRO A 20 -3.52 35.16 -47.81
C PRO A 20 -2.03 34.80 -47.99
N LEU A 21 -1.60 33.59 -47.63
CA LEU A 21 -0.19 33.16 -47.66
C LEU A 21 0.27 32.68 -49.04
N GLU A 22 -0.62 32.09 -49.84
CA GLU A 22 -0.29 31.59 -51.18
C GLU A 22 -0.14 32.73 -52.21
N GLU A 23 -0.95 33.78 -52.09
CA GLU A 23 -0.85 34.97 -52.94
C GLU A 23 0.42 35.79 -52.64
N GLY A 24 0.84 35.84 -51.36
CA GLY A 24 2.07 36.51 -50.95
C GLY A 24 3.33 35.83 -51.49
N LEU A 25 3.38 34.49 -51.47
CA LEU A 25 4.51 33.71 -52.00
C LEU A 25 4.61 33.82 -53.53
N ALA A 26 3.48 33.80 -54.24
CA ALA A 26 3.45 33.99 -55.68
C ALA A 26 3.93 35.40 -56.10
N ALA A 27 3.54 36.44 -55.35
CA ALA A 27 3.97 37.81 -55.62
C ALA A 27 5.49 38.01 -55.40
N ILE A 28 6.06 37.38 -54.37
CA ILE A 28 7.51 37.41 -54.09
C ILE A 28 8.31 36.68 -55.18
N LEU A 29 7.82 35.54 -55.67
CA LEU A 29 8.45 34.79 -56.76
C LEU A 29 8.44 35.55 -58.08
N ILE A 30 7.33 36.23 -58.40
CA ILE A 30 7.20 37.01 -59.64
C ILE A 30 8.11 38.25 -59.60
N THR A 31 8.17 38.96 -58.47
CA THR A 31 9.03 40.15 -58.32
C THR A 31 10.52 39.79 -58.32
N SER A 32 10.91 38.67 -57.71
CA SER A 32 12.31 38.20 -57.74
C SER A 32 12.75 37.72 -59.14
N LEU A 33 11.85 37.09 -59.92
CA LEU A 33 12.10 36.75 -61.33
C LEU A 33 12.23 37.99 -62.24
N GLN A 34 11.42 39.02 -62.01
CA GLN A 34 11.50 40.29 -62.74
C GLN A 34 12.78 41.08 -62.40
N CYS A 35 13.21 41.06 -61.14
CA CYS A 35 14.48 41.66 -60.71
C CYS A 35 15.69 40.95 -61.35
N PHE A 36 15.67 39.61 -61.42
CA PHE A 36 16.70 38.83 -62.12
C PHE A 36 16.79 39.14 -63.61
N ALA A 37 15.65 39.40 -64.26
CA ALA A 37 15.59 39.75 -65.69
C ALA A 37 16.14 41.17 -65.97
N GLN A 38 16.00 42.12 -65.04
CA GLN A 38 16.54 43.47 -65.15
C GLN A 38 18.05 43.53 -64.89
N VAL A 39 18.56 42.81 -63.89
CA VAL A 39 20.01 42.72 -63.60
C VAL A 39 20.78 42.11 -64.78
N ARG A 40 20.16 41.18 -65.51
CA ARG A 40 20.74 40.53 -66.69
C ARG A 40 20.97 41.47 -67.88
N ARG A 41 20.30 42.63 -67.94
CA ARG A 41 20.42 43.60 -69.04
C ARG A 41 21.47 44.69 -68.81
N LEU A 42 22.05 44.79 -67.60
CA LEU A 42 22.98 45.86 -67.20
C LEU A 42 24.45 45.41 -67.06
N LEU A 43 24.78 44.15 -67.37
CA LEU A 43 26.14 43.62 -67.27
C LEU A 43 26.95 43.84 -68.57
N PRO A 44 28.12 44.52 -68.54
CA PRO A 44 28.96 44.73 -69.71
C PRO A 44 29.52 43.43 -70.30
N PRO A 45 29.94 43.40 -71.58
CA PRO A 45 30.30 42.17 -72.31
C PRO A 45 31.65 41.53 -71.91
N LEU A 46 32.19 41.80 -70.72
CA LEU A 46 33.53 41.35 -70.31
C LEU A 46 33.58 40.06 -69.47
N LEU A 47 32.46 39.37 -69.23
CA LEU A 47 32.44 38.10 -68.48
C LEU A 47 31.92 36.94 -69.34
N ARG A 48 32.66 36.64 -70.43
CA ARG A 48 32.35 35.52 -71.33
C ARG A 48 33.15 34.23 -71.05
N ARG A 49 33.92 34.16 -69.95
CA ARG A 49 34.79 33.00 -69.65
C ARG A 49 34.37 32.08 -68.50
N HIS A 50 33.34 32.39 -67.71
CA HIS A 50 32.87 31.53 -66.61
C HIS A 50 31.35 31.30 -66.62
N ARG A 51 30.82 30.87 -67.78
CA ARG A 51 29.37 30.64 -67.98
C ARG A 51 28.78 29.42 -67.27
N MET A 52 29.60 28.52 -66.72
CA MET A 52 29.13 27.30 -66.03
C MET A 52 29.01 27.44 -64.51
N ALA A 53 29.51 28.53 -63.91
CA ALA A 53 29.50 28.70 -62.44
C ALA A 53 28.32 29.54 -61.92
N LEU A 54 27.71 30.40 -62.75
CA LEU A 54 26.62 31.29 -62.32
C LEU A 54 25.21 30.68 -62.42
N LEU A 55 25.04 29.56 -63.11
CA LEU A 55 23.75 28.86 -63.24
C LEU A 55 23.63 27.63 -62.31
N THR A 56 24.75 27.16 -61.76
CA THR A 56 24.76 26.04 -60.81
C THR A 56 24.51 26.50 -59.38
N ALA A 57 24.95 27.70 -59.00
CA ALA A 57 24.77 28.21 -57.63
C ALA A 57 23.29 28.34 -57.19
N PRO A 58 22.34 28.89 -57.99
CA PRO A 58 20.94 28.97 -57.57
C PRO A 58 20.25 27.59 -57.56
N ALA A 59 20.61 26.70 -58.48
CA ALA A 59 20.05 25.36 -58.56
C ALA A 59 20.56 24.46 -57.41
N VAL A 60 21.83 24.58 -57.05
CA VAL A 60 22.42 23.90 -55.88
C VAL A 60 21.87 24.48 -54.58
N PHE A 61 21.65 25.80 -54.49
CA PHE A 61 21.03 26.43 -53.32
C PHE A 61 19.55 26.03 -53.17
N ALA A 62 18.79 25.97 -54.26
CA ALA A 62 17.42 25.47 -54.27
C ALA A 62 17.34 23.97 -53.95
N ALA A 63 18.27 23.17 -54.47
CA ALA A 63 18.37 21.75 -54.14
C ALA A 63 18.79 21.54 -52.67
N LEU A 64 19.68 22.36 -52.13
CA LEU A 64 20.07 22.34 -50.70
C LEU A 64 18.93 22.81 -49.79
N LEU A 65 18.12 23.79 -50.22
CA LEU A 65 16.92 24.24 -49.51
C LEU A 65 15.81 23.18 -49.54
N LEU A 66 15.62 22.49 -50.67
CA LEU A 66 14.70 21.35 -50.78
C LEU A 66 15.22 20.15 -49.97
N PHE A 67 16.53 19.91 -49.94
CA PHE A 67 17.15 18.88 -49.11
C PHE A 67 17.06 19.23 -47.61
N TRP A 68 17.17 20.51 -47.24
CA TRP A 68 16.91 21.01 -45.89
C TRP A 68 15.43 20.97 -45.52
N ALA A 69 14.50 21.16 -46.46
CA ALA A 69 13.07 21.00 -46.23
C ALA A 69 12.66 19.53 -46.08
N VAL A 70 13.34 18.61 -46.76
CA VAL A 70 13.14 17.15 -46.66
C VAL A 70 13.84 16.57 -45.43
N LEU A 71 14.98 17.12 -44.99
CA LEU A 71 15.68 16.72 -43.75
C LEU A 71 15.21 17.47 -42.49
N GLY A 72 14.62 18.64 -42.65
CA GLY A 72 14.11 19.51 -41.58
C GLY A 72 12.64 19.26 -41.24
N GLY A 73 12.04 18.22 -41.81
CA GLY A 73 10.76 17.67 -41.35
C GLY A 73 10.92 17.00 -39.99
N THR A 74 11.27 17.75 -38.95
CA THR A 74 10.94 17.33 -37.59
C THR A 74 9.42 17.27 -37.53
N ASP A 75 8.86 16.09 -37.26
CA ASP A 75 7.44 15.93 -36.95
C ASP A 75 7.00 17.08 -36.04
N ALA A 76 6.07 17.91 -36.53
CA ALA A 76 5.66 19.14 -35.85
C ALA A 76 5.06 18.89 -34.44
N ASP A 77 4.77 17.62 -34.12
CA ASP A 77 4.22 17.14 -32.85
C ASP A 77 5.19 16.27 -32.02
N TYR A 78 6.49 16.22 -32.34
CA TYR A 78 7.45 15.44 -31.57
C TYR A 78 7.62 15.98 -30.13
N VAL A 79 7.46 15.09 -29.15
CA VAL A 79 7.63 15.40 -27.73
C VAL A 79 8.51 14.34 -27.08
N LEU A 80 9.70 14.74 -26.61
CA LEU A 80 10.76 13.82 -26.16
C LEU A 80 10.30 12.88 -25.06
N TYR A 81 9.57 13.36 -24.04
CA TYR A 81 9.15 12.49 -22.94
C TYR A 81 8.21 11.34 -23.38
N LYS A 82 7.54 11.46 -24.53
CA LYS A 82 6.67 10.41 -25.09
C LYS A 82 7.44 9.37 -25.91
N ASP A 83 8.69 9.62 -26.26
CA ASP A 83 9.53 8.68 -27.00
C ASP A 83 10.13 7.62 -26.07
N ALA A 84 9.63 6.40 -26.17
CA ALA A 84 10.07 5.26 -25.37
C ALA A 84 11.53 4.84 -25.63
N ALA A 85 12.13 5.27 -26.75
CA ALA A 85 13.53 4.98 -27.06
C ALA A 85 14.52 5.90 -26.32
N LYS A 86 14.04 6.96 -25.65
CA LYS A 86 14.90 7.93 -24.96
C LYS A 86 15.27 7.48 -23.55
N PRO A 87 16.47 7.85 -23.07
CA PRO A 87 16.86 7.63 -21.69
C PRO A 87 15.85 8.20 -20.69
N VAL A 88 15.63 7.50 -19.58
CA VAL A 88 14.68 7.91 -18.53
C VAL A 88 14.93 9.34 -18.06
N GLU A 89 16.17 9.69 -17.76
CA GLU A 89 16.49 11.03 -17.22
C GLU A 89 16.20 12.15 -18.23
N ASP A 90 16.39 11.91 -19.53
CA ASP A 90 16.06 12.89 -20.58
C ASP A 90 14.54 13.09 -20.65
N ARG A 91 13.77 12.00 -20.54
CA ARG A 91 12.29 12.04 -20.51
C ARG A 91 11.77 12.74 -19.25
N VAL A 92 12.40 12.51 -18.10
CA VAL A 92 12.09 13.18 -16.84
C VAL A 92 12.33 14.68 -16.97
N ALA A 93 13.50 15.09 -17.45
CA ALA A 93 13.87 16.51 -17.59
C ALA A 93 12.95 17.23 -18.59
N ASP A 94 12.67 16.61 -19.74
CA ASP A 94 11.76 17.16 -20.75
C ASP A 94 10.33 17.33 -20.22
N LEU A 95 9.79 16.32 -19.53
CA LEU A 95 8.45 16.42 -18.96
C LEU A 95 8.38 17.47 -17.84
N LEU A 96 9.35 17.47 -16.92
CA LEU A 96 9.40 18.40 -15.80
C LEU A 96 9.44 19.86 -16.26
N GLY A 97 10.18 20.16 -17.33
CA GLY A 97 10.27 21.49 -17.92
C GLY A 97 8.97 21.99 -18.56
N ARG A 98 8.01 21.10 -18.82
CA ARG A 98 6.70 21.40 -19.42
C ARG A 98 5.58 21.52 -18.40
N MET A 99 5.82 21.16 -17.13
CA MET A 99 4.79 21.09 -16.09
C MET A 99 4.59 22.43 -15.39
N THR A 100 3.32 22.78 -15.19
CA THR A 100 2.89 23.84 -14.28
C THR A 100 3.08 23.43 -12.82
N LEU A 101 3.00 24.39 -11.90
CA LEU A 101 3.01 24.10 -10.46
C LEU A 101 1.87 23.14 -10.05
N ALA A 102 0.66 23.32 -10.61
CA ALA A 102 -0.49 22.47 -10.32
C ALA A 102 -0.23 21.02 -10.76
N GLU A 103 0.32 20.81 -11.96
CA GLU A 103 0.69 19.47 -12.45
C GLU A 103 1.79 18.82 -11.58
N LYS A 104 2.76 19.63 -11.10
CA LYS A 104 3.82 19.16 -10.20
C LYS A 104 3.28 18.73 -8.83
N ILE A 105 2.45 19.56 -8.20
CA ILE A 105 1.80 19.24 -6.91
C ILE A 105 0.83 18.05 -7.07
N GLY A 106 0.12 17.98 -8.19
CA GLY A 106 -0.73 16.84 -8.54
C GLY A 106 0.06 15.53 -8.53
N GLN A 107 1.27 15.50 -9.11
CA GLN A 107 2.14 14.32 -9.05
C GLN A 107 2.51 13.90 -7.63
N MET A 108 2.70 14.85 -6.71
CA MET A 108 3.04 14.61 -5.31
C MET A 108 1.83 14.15 -4.46
N THR A 109 0.63 14.11 -5.04
CA THR A 109 -0.61 13.81 -4.32
C THR A 109 -1.06 12.38 -4.60
N GLN A 110 -1.18 11.56 -3.55
CA GLN A 110 -1.83 10.26 -3.60
C GLN A 110 -3.17 10.30 -2.85
N ILE A 111 -4.25 9.83 -3.50
CA ILE A 111 -5.61 9.84 -2.94
C ILE A 111 -6.24 8.44 -2.91
N GLU A 112 -7.21 8.26 -2.01
CA GLU A 112 -7.97 7.03 -1.90
C GLU A 112 -8.99 6.90 -3.05
N ARG A 113 -9.20 5.68 -3.56
CA ARG A 113 -10.18 5.39 -4.61
C ARG A 113 -11.65 5.72 -4.26
N LEU A 114 -11.98 5.92 -2.99
CA LEU A 114 -13.29 6.30 -2.45
C LEU A 114 -13.58 7.79 -2.66
N VAL A 115 -12.54 8.63 -2.76
CA VAL A 115 -12.66 10.07 -3.05
C VAL A 115 -12.31 10.42 -4.50
N ALA A 116 -11.87 9.43 -5.28
CA ALA A 116 -11.51 9.59 -6.68
C ALA A 116 -12.73 9.56 -7.62
N THR A 117 -12.81 10.54 -8.50
CA THR A 117 -13.71 10.56 -9.66
C THR A 117 -12.91 11.01 -10.90
N PRO A 118 -13.39 10.76 -12.13
CA PRO A 118 -12.67 11.20 -13.33
C PRO A 118 -12.34 12.69 -13.33
N ASP A 119 -13.28 13.54 -12.89
CA ASP A 119 -13.08 14.99 -12.82
C ASP A 119 -12.06 15.36 -11.75
N VAL A 120 -12.13 14.75 -10.57
CA VAL A 120 -11.12 14.96 -9.51
C VAL A 120 -9.72 14.64 -9.99
N LEU A 121 -9.55 13.50 -10.67
CA LEU A 121 -8.26 13.05 -11.17
C LEU A 121 -7.71 13.98 -12.26
N ARG A 122 -8.57 14.41 -13.18
CA ARG A 122 -8.19 15.28 -14.31
C ARG A 122 -7.89 16.71 -13.84
N ASP A 123 -8.77 17.30 -13.05
CA ASP A 123 -8.72 18.72 -12.70
C ASP A 123 -7.64 19.03 -11.65
N ASN A 124 -7.22 18.03 -10.88
CA ASN A 124 -6.15 18.14 -9.87
C ASN A 124 -4.84 17.44 -10.28
N PHE A 125 -4.75 16.93 -11.52
CA PHE A 125 -3.55 16.28 -12.08
C PHE A 125 -2.95 15.17 -11.21
N ILE A 126 -3.82 14.38 -10.58
CA ILE A 126 -3.45 13.43 -9.51
C ILE A 126 -2.39 12.42 -9.99
N GLY A 127 -1.32 12.29 -9.20
CA GLY A 127 -0.17 11.45 -9.51
C GLY A 127 -0.33 9.99 -9.13
N SER A 128 -1.14 9.67 -8.12
CA SER A 128 -1.29 8.31 -7.62
C SER A 128 -2.64 8.09 -6.94
N LEU A 129 -3.12 6.85 -6.98
CA LEU A 129 -4.23 6.38 -6.16
C LEU A 129 -3.78 5.23 -5.27
N LEU A 130 -4.56 4.94 -4.23
CA LEU A 130 -4.43 3.70 -3.47
C LEU A 130 -5.77 3.07 -3.11
N SER A 131 -5.69 1.78 -2.74
CA SER A 131 -6.68 1.10 -1.91
C SER A 131 -6.11 0.86 -0.52
N GLY A 132 -6.72 1.46 0.50
CA GLY A 132 -6.45 1.10 1.90
C GLY A 132 -6.94 -0.32 2.25
N GLY A 133 -6.61 -0.80 3.46
CA GLY A 133 -7.06 -2.12 3.93
C GLY A 133 -8.58 -2.28 3.86
N GLY A 134 -9.05 -3.25 3.05
CA GLY A 134 -10.48 -3.50 2.80
C GLY A 134 -11.17 -2.53 1.82
N SER A 135 -10.45 -1.56 1.25
CA SER A 135 -10.99 -0.66 0.21
C SER A 135 -11.01 -1.36 -1.15
N VAL A 136 -12.13 -2.03 -1.41
CA VAL A 136 -12.35 -2.83 -2.62
C VAL A 136 -13.48 -2.24 -3.48
N PRO A 137 -13.53 -2.51 -4.79
CA PRO A 137 -14.63 -2.05 -5.65
C PRO A 137 -15.99 -2.55 -5.14
N ARG A 138 -16.04 -3.84 -4.76
CA ARG A 138 -17.13 -4.49 -4.03
C ARG A 138 -16.62 -5.78 -3.38
N LYS A 139 -17.39 -6.34 -2.45
CA LYS A 139 -17.10 -7.68 -1.90
C LYS A 139 -17.13 -8.73 -3.01
N GLY A 140 -16.14 -9.63 -3.04
CA GLY A 140 -16.04 -10.67 -4.05
C GLY A 140 -15.83 -10.14 -5.48
N ALA A 141 -15.24 -8.95 -5.63
CA ALA A 141 -14.87 -8.42 -6.95
C ALA A 141 -13.83 -9.34 -7.61
N THR A 142 -14.06 -9.64 -8.88
CA THR A 142 -13.16 -10.40 -9.76
C THR A 142 -11.93 -9.57 -10.15
N ALA A 143 -10.88 -10.24 -10.63
CA ALA A 143 -9.69 -9.56 -11.17
C ALA A 143 -10.07 -8.54 -12.26
N LYS A 144 -11.01 -8.89 -13.15
CA LYS A 144 -11.50 -8.01 -14.23
C LYS A 144 -12.17 -6.74 -13.71
N GLU A 145 -12.97 -6.83 -12.65
CA GLU A 145 -13.61 -5.63 -12.05
C GLU A 145 -12.59 -4.70 -11.41
N TRP A 146 -11.50 -5.24 -10.85
CA TRP A 146 -10.38 -4.42 -10.41
C TRP A 146 -9.68 -3.74 -11.60
N GLN A 147 -9.37 -4.49 -12.67
CA GLN A 147 -8.79 -3.92 -13.88
C GLN A 147 -9.66 -2.79 -14.45
N ASP A 148 -10.97 -3.00 -14.56
CA ASP A 148 -11.93 -2.01 -15.07
C ASP A 148 -11.95 -0.73 -14.23
N MET A 149 -11.90 -0.87 -12.90
CA MET A 149 -11.82 0.26 -11.98
C MET A 149 -10.50 1.04 -12.18
N VAL A 150 -9.37 0.34 -12.17
CA VAL A 150 -8.03 0.95 -12.31
C VAL A 150 -7.90 1.64 -13.67
N ASP A 151 -8.34 1.00 -14.75
CA ASP A 151 -8.33 1.59 -16.10
C ASP A 151 -9.29 2.77 -16.22
N GLY A 152 -10.42 2.76 -15.51
CA GLY A 152 -11.35 3.88 -15.41
C GLY A 152 -10.67 5.13 -14.85
N PHE A 153 -9.94 4.98 -13.75
CA PHE A 153 -9.13 6.06 -13.18
C PHE A 153 -7.98 6.46 -14.09
N GLN A 154 -7.29 5.48 -14.69
CA GLN A 154 -6.18 5.77 -15.60
C GLN A 154 -6.62 6.59 -16.81
N ARG A 155 -7.77 6.27 -17.43
CA ARG A 155 -8.32 7.04 -18.56
C ARG A 155 -8.52 8.52 -18.20
N ALA A 156 -8.95 8.81 -16.98
CA ALA A 156 -9.09 10.19 -16.53
C ALA A 156 -7.74 10.91 -16.46
N CYS A 157 -6.71 10.28 -15.87
CA CYS A 157 -5.35 10.84 -15.81
C CYS A 157 -4.73 11.03 -17.20
N MET A 158 -4.93 10.06 -18.10
CA MET A 158 -4.45 10.12 -19.48
C MET A 158 -5.16 11.18 -20.33
N SER A 159 -6.33 11.69 -19.90
CA SER A 159 -7.03 12.78 -20.59
C SER A 159 -6.50 14.18 -20.26
N THR A 160 -5.58 14.29 -19.31
CA THR A 160 -4.94 15.58 -18.96
C THR A 160 -4.05 16.09 -20.08
N ARG A 161 -3.72 17.39 -20.07
CA ARG A 161 -2.87 18.05 -21.08
C ARG A 161 -1.56 17.31 -21.38
N LEU A 162 -0.91 16.78 -20.34
CA LEU A 162 0.36 16.05 -20.46
C LEU A 162 0.20 14.52 -20.43
N ALA A 163 -1.02 14.01 -20.26
CA ALA A 163 -1.32 12.57 -20.23
C ALA A 163 -0.36 11.75 -19.36
N ILE A 164 -0.07 12.24 -18.15
CA ILE A 164 0.83 11.55 -17.21
C ILE A 164 0.04 10.44 -16.52
N PRO A 165 0.44 9.16 -16.65
CA PRO A 165 -0.29 8.06 -16.03
C PRO A 165 -0.16 8.12 -14.50
N MET A 166 -1.26 7.81 -13.80
CA MET A 166 -1.21 7.58 -12.37
C MET A 166 -0.60 6.20 -12.08
N ILE A 167 0.01 6.07 -10.91
CA ILE A 167 0.44 4.79 -10.34
C ILE A 167 -0.54 4.40 -9.24
N TYR A 168 -1.07 3.18 -9.27
CA TYR A 168 -2.01 2.68 -8.27
C TYR A 168 -1.29 1.80 -7.25
N GLY A 169 -1.38 2.16 -5.96
CA GLY A 169 -0.76 1.46 -4.83
C GLY A 169 -1.73 0.59 -4.02
N ILE A 170 -1.23 -0.51 -3.46
CA ILE A 170 -1.98 -1.36 -2.52
C ILE A 170 -1.06 -2.10 -1.55
N ASP A 171 -1.56 -2.44 -0.36
CA ASP A 171 -0.87 -3.30 0.60
C ASP A 171 -0.89 -4.77 0.17
N ALA A 172 -0.05 -5.18 -0.77
CA ALA A 172 0.16 -6.58 -1.14
C ALA A 172 1.28 -7.24 -0.29
N VAL A 173 1.06 -7.35 1.03
CA VAL A 173 2.10 -7.66 2.03
C VAL A 173 2.31 -9.15 2.33
N HIS A 174 1.42 -10.03 1.88
CA HIS A 174 1.53 -11.48 2.00
C HIS A 174 0.74 -12.17 0.87
N GLY A 175 0.99 -11.70 -0.36
CA GLY A 175 0.10 -11.89 -1.51
C GLY A 175 -0.81 -10.68 -1.70
N GLN A 176 -1.69 -10.74 -2.70
CA GLN A 176 -2.63 -9.66 -3.06
C GLN A 176 -3.88 -9.68 -2.15
N ASN A 177 -3.63 -9.56 -0.84
CA ASN A 177 -4.52 -9.93 0.28
C ASN A 177 -5.85 -9.18 0.38
N ASN A 178 -5.94 -7.96 -0.15
CA ASN A 178 -7.21 -7.22 -0.26
C ASN A 178 -8.19 -7.85 -1.27
N VAL A 179 -7.74 -8.75 -2.15
CA VAL A 179 -8.53 -9.22 -3.29
C VAL A 179 -9.08 -10.61 -3.02
N TYR A 180 -10.39 -10.76 -3.19
CA TYR A 180 -11.04 -12.06 -3.06
C TYR A 180 -10.48 -13.06 -4.07
N GLY A 181 -10.15 -14.27 -3.59
CA GLY A 181 -9.60 -15.34 -4.41
C GLY A 181 -8.09 -15.29 -4.62
N ALA A 182 -7.39 -14.22 -4.19
CA ALA A 182 -5.94 -14.16 -4.23
C ALA A 182 -5.28 -15.29 -3.41
N THR A 183 -4.04 -15.64 -3.76
CA THR A 183 -3.23 -16.50 -2.90
C THR A 183 -2.76 -15.72 -1.68
N ILE A 184 -3.00 -16.27 -0.49
CA ILE A 184 -2.50 -15.74 0.77
C ILE A 184 -1.29 -16.55 1.21
N PHE A 185 -0.14 -15.88 1.32
CA PHE A 185 1.10 -16.46 1.82
C PHE A 185 1.19 -16.29 3.35
N PRO A 186 2.02 -17.09 4.04
CA PRO A 186 2.33 -16.84 5.44
C PRO A 186 2.85 -15.41 5.64
N HIS A 187 2.45 -14.76 6.73
CA HIS A 187 3.02 -13.48 7.11
C HIS A 187 4.53 -13.57 7.38
N ASN A 188 5.18 -12.40 7.35
CA ASN A 188 6.62 -12.24 7.38
C ASN A 188 7.31 -12.99 8.53
N VAL A 189 6.75 -13.01 9.74
CA VAL A 189 7.35 -13.76 10.86
C VAL A 189 7.50 -15.26 10.56
N GLY A 190 6.50 -15.85 9.88
CA GLY A 190 6.54 -17.24 9.42
C GLY A 190 7.55 -17.42 8.29
N LEU A 191 7.60 -16.49 7.33
CA LEU A 191 8.63 -16.49 6.28
C LEU A 191 10.04 -16.36 6.85
N GLY A 192 10.21 -15.57 7.90
CA GLY A 192 11.43 -15.48 8.70
C GLY A 192 11.86 -16.85 9.19
N ALA A 193 10.96 -17.61 9.82
CA ALA A 193 11.21 -18.96 10.34
C ALA A 193 11.74 -19.94 9.28
N THR A 194 11.44 -19.73 7.99
CA THR A 194 11.94 -20.58 6.91
C THR A 194 13.45 -20.47 6.68
N ARG A 195 14.06 -19.31 7.00
CA ARG A 195 15.45 -18.95 6.66
C ARG A 195 15.79 -19.20 5.17
N ASP A 196 14.80 -19.04 4.29
CA ASP A 196 14.89 -19.32 2.86
C ASP A 196 14.61 -18.05 2.03
N PRO A 197 15.64 -17.21 1.76
CA PRO A 197 15.48 -15.99 0.98
C PRO A 197 14.98 -16.24 -0.45
N TYR A 198 15.33 -17.38 -1.05
CA TYR A 198 14.91 -17.72 -2.40
C TYR A 198 13.42 -18.11 -2.46
N LEU A 199 12.89 -18.75 -1.42
CA LEU A 199 11.45 -18.87 -1.24
C LEU A 199 10.77 -17.50 -1.21
N VAL A 200 11.30 -16.55 -0.43
CA VAL A 200 10.72 -15.19 -0.36
C VAL A 200 10.80 -14.46 -1.70
N LYS A 201 11.88 -14.63 -2.48
CA LYS A 201 11.95 -14.12 -3.85
C LYS A 201 10.81 -14.65 -4.72
N ARG A 202 10.61 -15.97 -4.75
CA ARG A 202 9.51 -16.63 -5.50
C ARG A 202 8.13 -16.15 -5.05
N ILE A 203 7.94 -15.89 -3.75
CA ILE A 203 6.71 -15.29 -3.22
C ILE A 203 6.50 -13.88 -3.78
N GLY A 204 7.56 -13.07 -3.85
CA GLY A 204 7.52 -11.75 -4.49
C GLY A 204 7.16 -11.84 -5.97
N GLU A 205 7.70 -12.82 -6.70
CA GLU A 205 7.39 -13.07 -8.10
C GLU A 205 5.91 -13.40 -8.32
N ALA A 206 5.37 -14.35 -7.55
CA ALA A 206 3.95 -14.71 -7.59
C ALA A 206 3.06 -13.52 -7.19
N THR A 207 3.43 -12.79 -6.13
CA THR A 207 2.69 -11.61 -5.66
C THR A 207 2.63 -10.53 -6.75
N ALA A 208 3.73 -10.26 -7.47
CA ALA A 208 3.72 -9.29 -8.57
C ALA A 208 2.73 -9.67 -9.68
N LEU A 209 2.65 -10.96 -10.04
CA LEU A 209 1.71 -11.45 -11.04
C LEU A 209 0.26 -11.28 -10.58
N GLU A 210 -0.06 -11.62 -9.32
CA GLU A 210 -1.41 -11.47 -8.76
C GLU A 210 -1.82 -10.00 -8.58
N VAL A 211 -0.89 -9.12 -8.22
CA VAL A 211 -1.15 -7.67 -8.17
C VAL A 211 -1.44 -7.15 -9.58
N ARG A 212 -0.62 -7.51 -10.58
CA ARG A 212 -0.84 -7.14 -11.98
C ARG A 212 -2.11 -7.76 -12.58
N ALA A 213 -2.55 -8.92 -12.09
CA ALA A 213 -3.84 -9.51 -12.45
C ALA A 213 -5.01 -8.56 -12.18
N THR A 214 -4.87 -7.70 -11.17
CA THR A 214 -5.87 -6.68 -10.79
C THR A 214 -5.62 -5.30 -11.40
N GLY A 215 -4.68 -5.17 -12.34
CA GLY A 215 -4.33 -3.90 -13.00
C GLY A 215 -3.44 -2.96 -12.17
N ILE A 216 -3.19 -3.29 -10.91
CA ILE A 216 -2.41 -2.47 -9.96
C ILE A 216 -0.91 -2.60 -10.25
N GLN A 217 -0.16 -1.50 -10.14
CA GLN A 217 1.24 -1.44 -10.57
C GLN A 217 2.25 -1.29 -9.41
N TYR A 218 1.79 -1.08 -8.18
CA TYR A 218 2.63 -0.74 -7.04
C TYR A 218 2.18 -1.44 -5.75
N ALA A 219 3.10 -2.17 -5.12
CA ALA A 219 2.87 -2.87 -3.86
C ALA A 219 3.60 -2.20 -2.69
N PHE A 220 2.89 -1.95 -1.59
CA PHE A 220 3.48 -1.43 -0.34
C PHE A 220 4.17 -2.54 0.48
N ALA A 221 5.15 -3.22 -0.12
CA ALA A 221 5.93 -4.30 0.49
C ALA A 221 7.37 -4.30 -0.05
N PRO A 222 8.38 -4.80 0.69
CA PRO A 222 8.31 -5.45 2.01
C PRO A 222 8.25 -4.49 3.21
N CYS A 223 7.59 -4.95 4.28
CA CYS A 223 7.87 -4.46 5.63
C CYS A 223 9.19 -5.05 6.12
N ILE A 224 10.20 -4.21 6.33
CA ILE A 224 11.55 -4.58 6.78
C ILE A 224 11.84 -4.05 8.19
N ALA A 225 10.77 -3.90 8.98
CA ALA A 225 10.89 -3.65 10.41
C ALA A 225 11.69 -4.77 11.08
N VAL A 226 12.52 -4.40 12.06
CA VAL A 226 13.16 -5.33 12.98
C VAL A 226 12.41 -5.23 14.30
N CYS A 227 11.41 -6.09 14.52
CA CYS A 227 10.56 -6.06 15.71
C CYS A 227 11.37 -6.44 16.96
N ARG A 228 11.51 -5.51 17.92
CA ARG A 228 12.29 -5.73 19.16
C ARG A 228 11.41 -5.99 20.37
N ASP A 229 10.09 -5.82 20.23
CA ASP A 229 9.12 -6.09 21.27
C ASP A 229 7.85 -6.74 20.67
N PRO A 230 7.59 -8.02 20.97
CA PRO A 230 6.45 -8.75 20.40
C PRO A 230 5.08 -8.28 20.91
N ARG A 231 5.03 -7.34 21.86
CA ARG A 231 3.79 -6.63 22.22
C ARG A 231 3.27 -5.76 21.07
N TRP A 232 4.15 -5.41 20.12
CA TRP A 232 3.77 -4.63 18.94
C TRP A 232 2.77 -5.37 18.05
N GLY A 233 1.63 -4.73 17.80
CA GLY A 233 0.54 -5.30 17.01
C GLY A 233 0.90 -5.61 15.55
N ARG A 234 2.04 -5.12 15.05
CA ARG A 234 2.55 -5.42 13.70
C ARG A 234 3.78 -6.33 13.72
N CYS A 235 4.10 -6.97 14.84
CA CYS A 235 5.31 -7.80 14.93
C CYS A 235 5.29 -8.97 13.93
N TYR A 236 4.12 -9.47 13.53
CA TYR A 236 4.00 -10.50 12.49
C TYR A 236 4.40 -10.02 11.08
N GLU A 237 4.40 -8.70 10.84
CA GLU A 237 4.89 -8.08 9.59
C GLU A 237 6.42 -7.95 9.57
N SER A 238 7.09 -8.16 10.70
CA SER A 238 8.55 -8.27 10.77
C SER A 238 8.98 -9.71 10.49
N TYR A 239 10.01 -9.89 9.66
CA TYR A 239 10.57 -11.22 9.43
C TYR A 239 11.28 -11.77 10.67
N SER A 240 11.91 -10.91 11.48
CA SER A 240 12.65 -11.33 12.66
C SER A 240 13.01 -10.14 13.55
N GLU A 241 13.25 -10.43 14.82
CA GLU A 241 13.97 -9.54 15.73
C GLU A 241 15.46 -9.39 15.36
N ASP A 242 16.02 -10.35 14.61
CA ASP A 242 17.40 -10.30 14.12
C ASP A 242 17.44 -9.65 12.72
N ARG A 243 18.12 -8.50 12.66
CA ARG A 243 18.35 -7.75 11.43
C ARG A 243 19.01 -8.57 10.31
N GLY A 244 19.87 -9.55 10.62
CA GLY A 244 20.52 -10.39 9.60
C GLY A 244 19.51 -11.20 8.79
N ILE A 245 18.45 -11.70 9.43
CA ILE A 245 17.35 -12.39 8.75
C ILE A 245 16.55 -11.39 7.93
N VAL A 246 16.20 -10.24 8.49
CA VAL A 246 15.46 -9.19 7.75
C VAL A 246 16.22 -8.74 6.51
N GLN A 247 17.54 -8.54 6.62
CA GLN A 247 18.42 -8.24 5.48
C GLN A 247 18.36 -9.33 4.41
N SER A 248 18.41 -10.61 4.80
CA SER A 248 18.31 -11.72 3.84
C SER A 248 16.95 -11.76 3.13
N MET A 249 15.85 -11.44 3.82
CA MET A 249 14.49 -11.49 3.26
C MET A 249 14.15 -10.30 2.36
N THR A 250 15.05 -9.32 2.21
CA THR A 250 14.93 -8.26 1.19
C THR A 250 14.90 -8.81 -0.24
N GLU A 251 15.14 -10.10 -0.45
CA GLU A 251 14.87 -10.83 -1.70
C GLU A 251 13.42 -10.71 -2.20
N LEU A 252 12.46 -10.30 -1.37
CA LEU A 252 11.12 -9.95 -1.84
C LEU A 252 11.14 -8.83 -2.90
N ILE A 253 12.07 -7.88 -2.79
CA ILE A 253 12.19 -6.71 -3.68
C ILE A 253 12.44 -7.14 -5.13
N PRO A 254 13.51 -7.88 -5.47
CA PRO A 254 13.72 -8.36 -6.84
C PRO A 254 12.66 -9.39 -7.27
N GLY A 255 11.99 -10.08 -6.34
CA GLY A 255 10.83 -10.88 -6.69
C GLY A 255 9.70 -10.03 -7.27
N LEU A 256 9.36 -8.94 -6.57
CA LEU A 256 8.31 -7.99 -6.96
C LEU A 256 8.68 -7.15 -8.19
N GLN A 257 9.91 -6.65 -8.25
CA GLN A 257 10.39 -5.67 -9.24
C GLN A 257 11.08 -6.33 -10.45
N GLY A 258 11.56 -7.57 -10.32
CA GLY A 258 12.54 -8.17 -11.22
C GLY A 258 13.97 -7.88 -10.76
N ASP A 259 14.93 -8.70 -11.21
CA ASP A 259 16.34 -8.51 -10.89
C ASP A 259 16.94 -7.30 -11.60
N VAL A 260 17.72 -6.52 -10.87
CA VAL A 260 18.45 -5.38 -11.43
C VAL A 260 19.52 -5.83 -12.44
N PRO A 261 19.82 -5.04 -13.48
CA PRO A 261 20.83 -5.39 -14.47
C PRO A 261 22.25 -5.43 -13.88
N LYS A 262 23.18 -6.09 -14.57
CA LYS A 262 24.61 -6.02 -14.22
C LYS A 262 25.10 -4.57 -14.28
N GLY A 263 25.90 -4.17 -13.29
CA GLY A 263 26.39 -2.79 -13.19
C GLY A 263 25.35 -1.78 -12.67
N PHE A 264 24.24 -2.25 -12.11
CA PHE A 264 23.24 -1.39 -11.49
C PHE A 264 23.85 -0.53 -10.38
N LYS A 265 23.43 0.75 -10.34
CA LYS A 265 23.86 1.70 -9.33
C LYS A 265 22.93 1.63 -8.13
N SER A 266 23.45 1.21 -6.97
CA SER A 266 22.71 1.18 -5.71
C SER A 266 22.00 2.52 -5.44
N GLY A 267 20.74 2.44 -5.03
CA GLY A 267 19.87 3.59 -4.79
C GLY A 267 19.02 4.01 -6.00
N MET A 268 19.31 3.57 -7.23
CA MET A 268 18.40 3.79 -8.36
C MET A 268 17.10 2.97 -8.19
N PRO A 269 15.94 3.43 -8.71
CA PRO A 269 14.74 2.60 -8.78
C PRO A 269 14.83 1.63 -9.98
N PHE A 270 14.10 0.51 -9.94
CA PHE A 270 14.06 -0.46 -11.03
C PHE A 270 12.74 -1.23 -11.08
N VAL A 271 12.10 -1.40 -12.24
CA VAL A 271 11.05 -2.42 -12.41
C VAL A 271 11.18 -2.97 -13.81
N ALA A 272 11.25 -4.29 -13.95
CA ALA A 272 11.59 -4.92 -15.24
C ALA A 272 10.53 -4.71 -16.33
N GLY A 273 9.30 -4.35 -15.98
CA GLY A 273 8.24 -4.02 -16.94
C GLY A 273 6.83 -4.37 -16.47
N LYS A 274 5.90 -4.53 -17.41
CA LYS A 274 4.45 -4.64 -17.14
C LYS A 274 4.01 -5.85 -16.32
N ASN A 275 4.81 -6.93 -16.25
CA ASN A 275 4.51 -8.11 -15.42
C ASN A 275 5.09 -8.04 -14.00
N LYS A 276 5.76 -6.93 -13.65
CA LYS A 276 6.34 -6.66 -12.33
C LYS A 276 5.73 -5.41 -11.72
N VAL A 277 5.90 -5.21 -10.42
CA VAL A 277 5.35 -4.05 -9.69
C VAL A 277 6.46 -3.26 -9.05
N ALA A 278 6.26 -1.95 -8.87
CA ALA A 278 7.10 -1.20 -7.94
C ALA A 278 6.94 -1.80 -6.54
N ALA A 279 8.04 -1.90 -5.77
CA ALA A 279 8.01 -2.31 -4.37
C ALA A 279 8.37 -1.13 -3.46
N CYS A 280 8.06 -1.28 -2.18
CA CYS A 280 8.19 -0.27 -1.14
C CYS A 280 8.86 -0.84 0.10
N ALA A 281 10.08 -0.41 0.41
CA ALA A 281 10.70 -0.73 1.69
C ALA A 281 10.05 0.12 2.80
N LYS A 282 9.44 -0.53 3.80
CA LYS A 282 8.72 0.17 4.88
C LYS A 282 8.95 -0.39 6.30
N HIS A 283 8.79 0.38 7.38
CA HIS A 283 8.58 1.85 7.40
C HIS A 283 9.84 2.54 7.91
N PHE A 284 10.35 3.52 7.16
CA PHE A 284 11.62 4.16 7.43
C PHE A 284 11.48 5.18 8.56
N VAL A 285 12.17 5.05 9.69
CA VAL A 285 12.98 3.90 10.13
C VAL A 285 12.80 3.71 11.64
N GLY A 286 13.03 2.49 12.12
CA GLY A 286 12.94 2.16 13.54
C GLY A 286 11.53 1.89 14.04
N ASP A 287 10.58 1.64 13.14
CA ASP A 287 9.19 1.28 13.45
C ASP A 287 9.07 0.09 14.41
N GLY A 288 9.91 -0.94 14.26
CA GLY A 288 9.93 -2.11 15.15
C GLY A 288 10.59 -1.91 16.53
N GLY A 289 11.09 -0.71 16.84
CA GLY A 289 11.87 -0.41 18.06
C GLY A 289 11.17 0.48 19.08
N THR A 290 9.86 0.67 18.97
CA THR A 290 9.12 1.61 19.83
C THR A 290 9.05 1.14 21.27
N VAL A 291 9.01 2.11 22.20
CA VAL A 291 8.85 1.83 23.64
C VAL A 291 7.60 0.98 23.87
N ASP A 292 7.79 -0.12 24.61
CA ASP A 292 6.77 -1.11 24.95
C ASP A 292 6.05 -1.76 23.77
N GLY A 293 6.62 -1.68 22.56
CA GLY A 293 5.96 -2.14 21.34
C GLY A 293 4.69 -1.34 21.02
N ILE A 294 4.53 -0.12 21.54
CA ILE A 294 3.35 0.70 21.25
C ILE A 294 3.46 1.18 19.80
N ASN A 295 2.42 0.93 19.01
CA ASN A 295 2.39 1.32 17.60
C ASN A 295 2.51 2.85 17.45
N GLU A 296 3.24 3.31 16.43
CA GLU A 296 3.42 4.75 16.08
C GLU A 296 4.15 5.59 17.14
N ASN A 297 4.67 4.95 18.19
CA ASN A 297 5.26 5.63 19.33
C ASN A 297 6.73 6.02 19.08
N ASN A 298 7.43 6.40 20.14
CA ASN A 298 8.82 6.82 20.08
C ASN A 298 9.76 5.60 20.17
N THR A 299 10.73 5.55 19.26
CA THR A 299 11.87 4.63 19.30
C THR A 299 13.03 5.34 19.97
N ILE A 300 13.35 4.94 21.20
CA ILE A 300 14.38 5.58 22.03
C ILE A 300 15.66 4.73 21.95
N ILE A 301 16.58 5.17 21.09
CA ILE A 301 17.85 4.47 20.86
C ILE A 301 18.90 5.45 20.35
N ASN A 302 20.17 5.25 20.71
CA ASN A 302 21.24 6.05 20.16
C ASN A 302 21.43 5.79 18.65
N ARG A 303 22.21 6.66 17.98
CA ARG A 303 22.46 6.54 16.53
C ARG A 303 23.13 5.22 16.16
N GLU A 304 24.07 4.74 16.98
CA GLU A 304 24.73 3.45 16.76
C GLU A 304 23.71 2.32 16.70
N GLY A 305 22.81 2.22 17.69
CA GLY A 305 21.76 1.22 17.72
C GLY A 305 20.77 1.34 16.56
N LEU A 306 20.36 2.57 16.18
CA LEU A 306 19.51 2.78 15.00
C LEU A 306 20.20 2.25 13.72
N MET A 307 21.47 2.63 13.52
CA MET A 307 22.23 2.26 12.33
C MET A 307 22.64 0.78 12.31
N ASN A 308 22.80 0.16 13.47
CA ASN A 308 23.18 -1.24 13.60
C ASN A 308 21.97 -2.19 13.54
N ILE A 309 20.80 -1.78 14.04
CA ILE A 309 19.63 -2.66 14.12
C ILE A 309 18.62 -2.35 13.02
N HIS A 310 18.14 -1.11 12.91
CA HIS A 310 16.95 -0.78 12.13
C HIS A 310 17.25 -0.28 10.71
N MET A 311 18.47 0.19 10.46
CA MET A 311 18.88 0.72 9.16
C MET A 311 19.40 -0.32 8.13
N PRO A 312 20.12 -1.40 8.49
CA PRO A 312 20.89 -2.19 7.52
C PRO A 312 20.10 -2.76 6.34
N ALA A 313 18.85 -3.20 6.57
CA ALA A 313 18.01 -3.74 5.50
C ALA A 313 17.63 -2.69 4.43
N TYR A 314 17.63 -1.39 4.77
CA TYR A 314 17.44 -0.34 3.77
C TYR A 314 18.61 -0.25 2.80
N GLN A 315 19.86 -0.46 3.23
CA GLN A 315 21.00 -0.54 2.31
C GLN A 315 20.84 -1.72 1.33
N ASN A 316 20.46 -2.90 1.83
CA ASN A 316 20.17 -4.04 0.95
C ASN A 316 19.04 -3.75 -0.03
N ALA A 317 18.02 -2.99 0.39
CA ALA A 317 16.96 -2.54 -0.50
C ALA A 317 17.46 -1.57 -1.59
N MET A 318 18.40 -0.67 -1.26
CA MET A 318 19.05 0.22 -2.25
C MET A 318 19.84 -0.57 -3.28
N ASP A 319 20.59 -1.59 -2.84
CA ASP A 319 21.41 -2.44 -3.71
C ASP A 319 20.55 -3.26 -4.70
N LYS A 320 19.31 -3.55 -4.30
CA LYS A 320 18.30 -4.28 -5.09
C LYS A 320 17.37 -3.38 -5.89
N GLY A 321 17.64 -2.07 -5.89
CA GLY A 321 16.92 -1.09 -6.69
C GLY A 321 15.47 -0.86 -6.26
N VAL A 322 15.18 -0.90 -4.95
CA VAL A 322 13.82 -0.65 -4.45
C VAL A 322 13.27 0.66 -5.00
N SER A 323 12.03 0.64 -5.52
CA SER A 323 11.50 1.81 -6.23
C SER A 323 11.05 2.93 -5.29
N THR A 324 10.55 2.57 -4.11
CA THR A 324 10.01 3.53 -3.15
C THR A 324 10.38 3.19 -1.71
N VAL A 325 10.32 4.19 -0.84
CA VAL A 325 10.46 4.04 0.61
C VAL A 325 9.31 4.76 1.31
N MET A 326 8.62 4.07 2.22
CA MET A 326 7.54 4.66 3.01
C MET A 326 8.03 5.07 4.39
N ILE A 327 7.69 6.29 4.83
CA ILE A 327 8.11 6.84 6.12
C ILE A 327 7.23 6.33 7.26
N SER A 328 7.86 5.93 8.37
CA SER A 328 7.18 5.45 9.59
C SER A 328 6.42 6.55 10.32
N TYR A 329 5.28 6.22 10.93
CA TYR A 329 4.61 7.12 11.90
C TYR A 329 5.44 7.42 13.16
N SER A 330 6.35 6.50 13.49
CA SER A 330 7.13 6.55 14.72
C SER A 330 7.99 7.82 14.81
N SER A 331 8.43 8.10 16.02
CA SER A 331 9.50 9.07 16.26
C SER A 331 10.82 8.34 16.51
N TRP A 332 11.94 8.98 16.19
CA TRP A 332 13.25 8.58 16.71
C TRP A 332 13.74 9.65 17.69
N ASN A 333 13.93 9.25 18.95
CA ASN A 333 14.32 10.15 20.05
C ASN A 333 13.48 11.45 20.10
N GLY A 334 12.16 11.32 19.94
CA GLY A 334 11.19 12.41 20.00
C GLY A 334 10.94 13.14 18.67
N ILE A 335 11.77 12.92 17.64
CA ILE A 335 11.60 13.56 16.32
C ILE A 335 10.76 12.66 15.42
N LYS A 336 9.61 13.16 14.96
CA LYS A 336 8.75 12.45 14.01
C LYS A 336 9.49 12.14 12.71
N MET A 337 9.42 10.89 12.25
CA MET A 337 10.11 10.47 11.03
C MET A 337 9.60 11.24 9.79
N HIS A 338 8.31 11.54 9.71
CA HIS A 338 7.72 12.41 8.67
C HIS A 338 8.22 13.85 8.68
N ALA A 339 8.88 14.32 9.74
CA ALA A 339 9.49 15.66 9.82
C ALA A 339 11.02 15.60 9.92
N ASN A 340 11.64 14.42 9.79
CA ASN A 340 13.07 14.22 10.06
C ASN A 340 13.92 14.41 8.80
N HIS A 341 14.29 15.67 8.52
CA HIS A 341 15.16 16.02 7.38
C HIS A 341 16.51 15.30 7.40
N ASP A 342 17.09 15.10 8.59
CA ASP A 342 18.42 14.49 8.71
C ASP A 342 18.42 13.01 8.31
N LEU A 343 17.35 12.27 8.59
CA LEU A 343 17.24 10.87 8.17
C LEU A 343 16.68 10.74 6.75
N VAL A 344 15.63 11.50 6.40
CA VAL A 344 14.98 11.35 5.09
C VAL A 344 15.82 11.94 3.97
N THR A 345 16.32 13.17 4.13
CA THR A 345 17.15 13.80 3.09
C THR A 345 18.62 13.42 3.28
N LYS A 346 19.26 13.82 4.39
CA LYS A 346 20.72 13.68 4.51
C LYS A 346 21.19 12.23 4.57
N TYR A 347 20.42 11.32 5.17
CA TYR A 347 20.79 9.91 5.23
C TYR A 347 20.25 9.11 4.03
N LEU A 348 18.95 8.96 3.89
CA LEU A 348 18.37 8.13 2.82
C LEU A 348 18.71 8.65 1.41
N LYS A 349 18.47 9.94 1.13
CA LYS A 349 18.74 10.51 -0.21
C LYS A 349 20.22 10.81 -0.42
N ASP A 350 20.88 11.49 0.51
CA ASP A 350 22.24 11.99 0.28
C ASP A 350 23.32 10.98 0.65
N THR A 351 23.12 10.13 1.66
CA THR A 351 24.13 9.13 2.08
C THR A 351 23.94 7.81 1.35
N LEU A 352 22.73 7.22 1.40
CA LEU A 352 22.41 5.97 0.70
C LEU A 352 22.16 6.17 -0.80
N LYS A 353 22.17 7.42 -1.27
CA LYS A 353 22.01 7.80 -2.68
C LYS A 353 20.69 7.35 -3.29
N PHE A 354 19.64 7.18 -2.49
CA PHE A 354 18.31 6.80 -2.98
C PHE A 354 17.79 7.82 -4.01
N GLN A 355 17.41 7.34 -5.19
CA GLN A 355 16.90 8.11 -6.34
C GLN A 355 15.45 7.77 -6.72
N GLY A 356 14.83 6.78 -6.06
CA GLY A 356 13.39 6.58 -6.10
C GLY A 356 12.65 7.69 -5.31
N PHE A 357 11.34 7.52 -5.13
CA PHE A 357 10.53 8.50 -4.39
C PHE A 357 10.17 8.00 -2.98
N VAL A 358 10.13 8.96 -2.05
CA VAL A 358 9.75 8.77 -0.65
C VAL A 358 8.27 9.08 -0.48
N ILE A 359 7.51 8.13 0.04
CA ILE A 359 6.07 8.29 0.29
C ILE A 359 5.75 8.38 1.78
N SER A 360 4.75 9.17 2.17
CA SER A 360 4.22 9.12 3.54
C SER A 360 3.41 7.83 3.76
N ASP A 361 3.34 7.35 5.00
CA ASP A 361 2.22 6.51 5.45
C ASP A 361 0.89 7.31 5.48
N TRP A 362 -0.23 6.62 5.67
CA TRP A 362 -1.61 7.15 5.65
C TRP A 362 -1.82 8.26 6.69
N GLU A 363 -2.11 9.49 6.26
CA GLU A 363 -2.22 10.65 7.17
C GLU A 363 -0.97 10.82 8.06
N GLY A 364 0.19 10.31 7.62
CA GLY A 364 1.39 10.33 8.44
C GLY A 364 1.90 11.74 8.70
N ILE A 365 1.62 12.67 7.77
CA ILE A 365 1.94 14.09 7.96
C ILE A 365 1.03 14.73 9.01
N ASP A 366 -0.25 14.37 9.07
CA ASP A 366 -1.19 14.85 10.08
C ASP A 366 -0.72 14.45 11.48
N ARG A 367 -0.15 13.24 11.60
CA ARG A 367 0.36 12.68 12.86
C ARG A 367 1.74 13.21 13.26
N ILE A 368 2.25 14.24 12.57
CA ILE A 368 3.39 15.04 13.04
C ILE A 368 2.98 15.86 14.27
N THR A 369 1.76 16.39 14.28
CA THR A 369 1.27 17.23 15.38
C THR A 369 0.53 16.41 16.44
N THR A 370 0.43 16.98 17.64
CA THR A 370 -0.39 16.45 18.74
C THR A 370 -1.37 17.54 19.18
N PRO A 371 -2.70 17.37 19.02
CA PRO A 371 -3.37 16.27 18.33
C PRO A 371 -3.03 16.18 16.83
N ALA A 372 -3.26 15.02 16.21
CA ALA A 372 -3.03 14.85 14.78
C ALA A 372 -3.91 15.79 13.95
N GLY A 373 -3.34 16.40 12.91
CA GLY A 373 -4.04 17.32 11.99
C GLY A 373 -4.36 18.70 12.58
N SER A 374 -3.93 19.00 13.81
CA SER A 374 -4.23 20.28 14.48
C SER A 374 -3.56 21.48 13.80
N ASP A 375 -2.42 21.29 13.13
CA ASP A 375 -1.81 22.26 12.23
C ASP A 375 -1.36 21.57 10.94
N TYR A 376 -2.31 21.44 10.01
CA TYR A 376 -2.05 20.80 8.72
C TYR A 376 -1.13 21.64 7.82
N SER A 377 -1.12 22.97 7.99
CA SER A 377 -0.17 23.85 7.29
C SER A 377 1.27 23.53 7.71
N TYR A 378 1.52 23.46 9.02
CA TYR A 378 2.82 23.01 9.52
C TYR A 378 3.16 21.59 9.04
N SER A 379 2.19 20.68 9.02
CA SER A 379 2.38 19.29 8.58
C SER A 379 2.86 19.18 7.13
N VAL A 380 2.24 19.94 6.22
CA VAL A 380 2.68 20.04 4.81
C VAL A 380 4.09 20.63 4.72
N LYS A 381 4.34 21.75 5.41
CA LYS A 381 5.66 22.39 5.41
C LYS A 381 6.76 21.45 5.92
N ALA A 382 6.57 20.87 7.09
CA ALA A 382 7.56 20.04 7.77
C ALA A 382 7.89 18.79 6.97
N SER A 383 6.89 18.11 6.40
CA SER A 383 7.09 16.88 5.64
C SER A 383 7.75 17.09 4.29
N ILE A 384 7.32 18.08 3.52
CA ILE A 384 7.91 18.37 2.22
C ILE A 384 9.34 18.89 2.39
N LEU A 385 9.60 19.76 3.38
CA LEU A 385 10.97 20.22 3.66
C LEU A 385 11.85 19.11 4.27
N ALA A 386 11.30 18.12 4.97
CA ALA A 386 12.06 16.95 5.42
C ALA A 386 12.54 16.07 4.26
N GLY A 387 11.84 16.14 3.12
CA GLY A 387 12.24 15.48 1.89
C GLY A 387 11.28 14.40 1.40
N LEU A 388 10.04 14.36 1.89
CA LEU A 388 9.02 13.50 1.31
C LEU A 388 8.68 13.97 -0.12
N ASP A 389 8.37 13.01 -1.00
CA ASP A 389 8.13 13.26 -2.42
C ASP A 389 6.65 13.09 -2.78
N MET A 390 5.99 12.08 -2.23
CA MET A 390 4.57 11.81 -2.44
C MET A 390 3.85 11.70 -1.09
N ILE A 391 2.69 12.35 -0.96
CA ILE A 391 1.90 12.35 0.27
C ILE A 391 0.66 11.49 0.08
N MET A 392 0.54 10.46 0.91
CA MET A 392 -0.67 9.65 1.08
C MET A 392 -1.65 10.44 1.96
N VAL A 393 -2.45 11.30 1.32
CA VAL A 393 -3.29 12.29 2.01
C VAL A 393 -4.32 11.64 2.94
N PRO A 394 -5.07 10.60 2.54
CA PRO A 394 -5.49 10.23 1.18
C PRO A 394 -6.89 10.77 0.83
N ASN A 395 -7.54 11.49 1.75
CA ASN A 395 -8.93 11.96 1.59
C ASN A 395 -9.02 13.46 1.28
N ASN A 396 -8.40 14.32 2.10
CA ASN A 396 -8.52 15.78 2.01
C ASN A 396 -7.56 16.41 0.98
N TYR A 397 -7.52 15.88 -0.24
CA TYR A 397 -6.56 16.29 -1.26
C TYR A 397 -6.64 17.76 -1.65
N GLN A 398 -7.83 18.38 -1.65
CA GLN A 398 -7.98 19.80 -1.96
C GLN A 398 -7.26 20.68 -0.93
N GLN A 399 -7.36 20.34 0.35
CA GLN A 399 -6.69 21.06 1.43
C GLN A 399 -5.17 20.93 1.28
N PHE A 400 -4.68 19.71 1.02
CA PHE A 400 -3.25 19.45 0.79
C PHE A 400 -2.71 20.27 -0.39
N ILE A 401 -3.35 20.17 -1.56
CA ILE A 401 -2.94 20.87 -2.79
C ILE A 401 -2.97 22.38 -2.57
N SER A 402 -4.02 22.92 -1.96
CA SER A 402 -4.15 24.36 -1.69
C SER A 402 -3.05 24.88 -0.76
N ILE A 403 -2.76 24.17 0.33
CA ILE A 403 -1.72 24.58 1.30
C ILE A 403 -0.33 24.52 0.66
N LEU A 404 0.00 23.41 -0.01
CA LEU A 404 1.29 23.26 -0.67
C LEU A 404 1.49 24.32 -1.76
N THR A 405 0.46 24.61 -2.55
CA THR A 405 0.47 25.69 -3.54
C THR A 405 0.75 27.03 -2.86
N GLY A 406 0.07 27.32 -1.74
CA GLY A 406 0.29 28.55 -0.97
C GLY A 406 1.73 28.68 -0.42
N HIS A 407 2.31 27.60 0.12
CA HIS A 407 3.70 27.60 0.59
C HIS A 407 4.70 27.82 -0.53
N VAL A 408 4.46 27.27 -1.72
CA VAL A 408 5.35 27.48 -2.87
C VAL A 408 5.24 28.91 -3.38
N ASN A 409 4.02 29.42 -3.54
CA ASN A 409 3.77 30.79 -4.02
C ASN A 409 4.31 31.86 -3.06
N SER A 410 4.35 31.58 -1.76
CA SER A 410 4.92 32.48 -0.75
C SER A 410 6.42 32.28 -0.50
N GLY A 411 7.07 31.32 -1.17
CA GLY A 411 8.49 31.02 -1.01
C GLY A 411 8.85 30.27 0.28
N VAL A 412 7.86 29.76 1.04
CA VAL A 412 8.08 28.90 2.21
C VAL A 412 8.69 27.55 1.80
N ILE A 413 8.27 27.03 0.64
CA ILE A 413 8.85 25.84 0.01
C ILE A 413 9.40 26.25 -1.35
N ASN A 414 10.71 26.04 -1.55
CA ASN A 414 11.36 26.37 -2.83
C ASN A 414 10.92 25.43 -3.95
N MET A 415 10.79 25.98 -5.17
CA MET A 415 10.49 25.18 -6.37
C MET A 415 11.46 24.02 -6.59
N SER A 416 12.73 24.15 -6.21
CA SER A 416 13.70 23.06 -6.31
C SER A 416 13.32 21.82 -5.47
N ARG A 417 12.63 22.00 -4.34
CA ARG A 417 12.12 20.89 -3.51
C ARG A 417 10.96 20.16 -4.20
N ILE A 418 10.10 20.92 -4.89
CA ILE A 418 9.01 20.37 -5.72
C ILE A 418 9.58 19.63 -6.92
N ASP A 419 10.58 20.22 -7.58
CA ASP A 419 11.25 19.64 -8.75
C ASP A 419 12.01 18.35 -8.39
N ASP A 420 12.67 18.27 -7.23
CA ASP A 420 13.26 17.00 -6.73
C ASP A 420 12.20 15.93 -6.54
N ALA A 421 11.08 16.26 -5.88
CA ALA A 421 10.00 15.32 -5.62
C ALA A 421 9.40 14.77 -6.92
N VAL A 422 9.07 15.65 -7.86
CA VAL A 422 8.48 15.27 -9.15
C VAL A 422 9.48 14.51 -10.01
N THR A 423 10.76 14.90 -10.02
CA THR A 423 11.83 14.16 -10.70
C THR A 423 11.86 12.70 -10.26
N ARG A 424 11.79 12.44 -8.96
CA ARG A 424 11.81 11.07 -8.38
C ARG A 424 10.57 10.27 -8.75
N ILE A 425 9.39 10.89 -8.69
CA ILE A 425 8.12 10.26 -9.05
C ILE A 425 8.12 9.88 -10.53
N LEU A 426 8.49 10.82 -11.40
CA LEU A 426 8.56 10.59 -12.84
C LEU A 426 9.62 9.55 -13.19
N ARG A 427 10.79 9.56 -12.54
CA ARG A 427 11.83 8.54 -12.73
C ARG A 427 11.29 7.14 -12.50
N VAL A 428 10.58 6.90 -11.40
CA VAL A 428 9.97 5.58 -11.14
C VAL A 428 8.96 5.22 -12.23
N LYS A 429 8.05 6.14 -12.58
CA LYS A 429 7.02 5.90 -13.61
C LYS A 429 7.59 5.59 -14.99
N PHE A 430 8.62 6.31 -15.43
CA PHE A 430 9.30 6.02 -16.69
C PHE A 430 10.10 4.72 -16.61
N THR A 431 10.87 4.51 -15.53
CA THR A 431 11.70 3.30 -15.35
C THR A 431 10.86 2.02 -15.39
N MET A 432 9.66 2.05 -14.83
CA MET A 432 8.76 0.88 -14.81
C MET A 432 7.94 0.69 -16.09
N GLY A 433 8.13 1.56 -17.10
CA GLY A 433 7.39 1.51 -18.36
C GLY A 433 5.90 1.88 -18.23
N LEU A 434 5.53 2.71 -17.25
CA LEU A 434 4.14 3.08 -16.99
C LEU A 434 3.57 3.98 -18.09
N PHE A 435 4.42 4.76 -18.77
CA PHE A 435 4.02 5.57 -19.93
C PHE A 435 3.72 4.70 -21.15
N GLU A 436 4.44 3.59 -21.31
CA GLU A 436 4.24 2.64 -22.41
C GLU A 436 3.07 1.69 -22.15
N ASN A 437 2.85 1.30 -20.89
CA ASN A 437 1.81 0.36 -20.47
C ASN A 437 0.98 0.93 -19.31
N PRO A 438 0.18 1.99 -19.54
CA PRO A 438 -0.59 2.63 -18.47
C PRO A 438 -1.81 1.80 -18.04
N TYR A 439 -2.36 0.98 -18.94
CA TYR A 439 -3.58 0.19 -18.72
C TYR A 439 -3.28 -1.26 -18.32
N ALA A 440 -4.28 -1.90 -17.71
CA ALA A 440 -4.21 -3.31 -17.34
C ALA A 440 -4.10 -4.23 -18.56
N ASP A 441 -3.48 -5.40 -18.36
CA ASP A 441 -3.44 -6.48 -19.35
C ASP A 441 -4.52 -7.52 -19.00
N PRO A 442 -5.60 -7.66 -19.80
CA PRO A 442 -6.67 -8.61 -19.52
C PRO A 442 -6.19 -10.05 -19.39
N ALA A 443 -5.12 -10.43 -20.09
CA ALA A 443 -4.56 -11.78 -20.01
C ALA A 443 -3.94 -12.09 -18.64
N MET A 444 -3.60 -11.07 -17.84
CA MET A 444 -3.06 -11.26 -16.50
C MET A 444 -4.12 -11.66 -15.47
N ALA A 445 -5.41 -11.47 -15.76
CA ALA A 445 -6.49 -11.75 -14.80
C ALA A 445 -6.47 -13.21 -14.29
N GLU A 446 -6.02 -14.16 -15.11
CA GLU A 446 -5.90 -15.58 -14.75
C GLU A 446 -4.80 -15.89 -13.73
N GLN A 447 -3.87 -14.97 -13.48
CA GLN A 447 -2.81 -15.18 -12.48
C GLN A 447 -3.35 -15.10 -11.05
N LEU A 448 -4.50 -14.43 -10.83
CA LEU A 448 -5.09 -14.29 -9.50
C LEU A 448 -5.46 -15.67 -8.93
N GLY A 449 -4.86 -16.04 -7.80
CA GLY A 449 -5.18 -17.30 -7.14
C GLY A 449 -4.77 -18.57 -7.90
N LYS A 450 -3.79 -18.47 -8.80
CA LYS A 450 -3.30 -19.58 -9.62
C LYS A 450 -2.80 -20.75 -8.75
N GLN A 451 -2.99 -21.98 -9.20
CA GLN A 451 -2.69 -23.16 -8.38
C GLN A 451 -1.19 -23.25 -8.04
N GLU A 452 -0.30 -22.90 -8.96
CA GLU A 452 1.15 -22.90 -8.74
C GLU A 452 1.55 -21.91 -7.64
N HIS A 453 0.82 -20.80 -7.50
CA HIS A 453 1.04 -19.82 -6.43
C HIS A 453 0.55 -20.39 -5.09
N ARG A 454 -0.59 -21.09 -5.08
CA ARG A 454 -1.09 -21.80 -3.88
C ARG A 454 -0.17 -22.93 -3.44
N ASP A 455 0.43 -23.66 -4.38
CA ASP A 455 1.41 -24.71 -4.09
C ASP A 455 2.69 -24.10 -3.47
N LEU A 456 3.13 -22.94 -3.96
CA LEU A 456 4.21 -22.17 -3.34
C LEU A 456 3.83 -21.67 -1.94
N ALA A 457 2.61 -21.17 -1.74
CA ALA A 457 2.13 -20.75 -0.43
C ALA A 457 2.07 -21.93 0.55
N ARG A 458 1.67 -23.12 0.07
CA ARG A 458 1.69 -24.37 0.84
C ARG A 458 3.12 -24.80 1.17
N GLU A 459 4.08 -24.65 0.25
CA GLU A 459 5.50 -24.86 0.53
C GLU A 459 5.97 -23.94 1.67
N ALA A 460 5.66 -22.64 1.58
CA ALA A 460 6.03 -21.64 2.56
C ALA A 460 5.42 -21.93 3.93
N ALA A 461 4.11 -22.23 3.99
CA ALA A 461 3.41 -22.56 5.21
C ALA A 461 4.01 -23.79 5.91
N ARG A 462 4.39 -24.82 5.14
CA ARG A 462 5.04 -26.02 5.67
C ARG A 462 6.46 -25.72 6.18
N LYS A 463 7.22 -24.87 5.49
CA LYS A 463 8.58 -24.46 5.91
C LYS A 463 8.57 -23.50 7.10
N SER A 464 7.48 -22.78 7.35
CA SER A 464 7.38 -21.82 8.46
C SER A 464 7.05 -22.45 9.81
N LEU A 465 6.64 -23.73 9.84
CA LEU A 465 6.26 -24.39 11.09
C LEU A 465 7.48 -24.65 12.00
N VAL A 466 7.42 -24.14 13.22
CA VAL A 466 8.43 -24.38 14.26
C VAL A 466 7.90 -25.44 15.24
N LEU A 467 8.51 -26.63 15.23
CA LEU A 467 8.15 -27.71 16.15
C LEU A 467 8.73 -27.44 17.55
N LEU A 468 7.89 -26.94 18.47
CA LEU A 468 8.33 -26.57 19.82
C LEU A 468 8.45 -27.77 20.77
N LYS A 469 7.68 -28.83 20.55
CA LYS A 469 7.65 -30.02 21.43
C LYS A 469 7.14 -31.24 20.67
N ASN A 470 7.77 -32.40 20.87
CA ASN A 470 7.39 -33.66 20.22
C ASN A 470 7.45 -34.88 21.17
N GLY A 471 6.67 -34.82 22.26
CA GLY A 471 6.71 -35.78 23.37
C GLY A 471 6.65 -35.03 24.69
N LYS A 472 6.05 -35.59 25.74
CA LYS A 472 6.00 -34.93 27.06
C LYS A 472 7.28 -35.16 27.84
N THR A 473 7.85 -36.37 27.73
CA THR A 473 9.08 -36.79 28.36
C THR A 473 10.09 -37.30 27.33
N ALA A 474 11.36 -37.43 27.71
CA ALA A 474 12.40 -37.99 26.84
C ALA A 474 12.19 -39.48 26.50
N SER A 475 11.41 -40.21 27.31
CA SER A 475 11.06 -41.61 27.07
C SER A 475 9.79 -41.81 26.25
N ASP A 476 9.02 -40.75 26.00
CA ASP A 476 7.83 -40.85 25.16
C ASP A 476 8.23 -41.13 23.70
N ALA A 477 7.46 -41.98 23.02
CA ALA A 477 7.56 -42.05 21.57
C ALA A 477 7.21 -40.68 20.96
N PRO A 478 7.91 -40.26 19.88
CA PRO A 478 7.60 -39.00 19.21
C PRO A 478 6.17 -39.03 18.70
N LEU A 479 5.40 -37.98 19.00
CA LEU A 479 4.00 -37.87 18.58
C LEU A 479 3.89 -37.60 17.08
N LEU A 480 4.75 -36.74 16.55
CA LEU A 480 4.80 -36.37 15.14
C LEU A 480 5.93 -37.12 14.42
N PRO A 481 5.71 -37.55 13.16
CA PRO A 481 4.51 -37.33 12.35
C PRO A 481 3.34 -38.25 12.73
N LEU A 482 2.11 -37.74 12.67
CA LEU A 482 0.91 -38.55 12.90
C LEU A 482 0.71 -39.56 11.77
N PRO A 483 0.23 -40.79 12.07
CA PRO A 483 -0.10 -41.75 11.03
C PRO A 483 -1.32 -41.25 10.24
N LYS A 484 -1.20 -41.26 8.90
CA LYS A 484 -2.30 -40.94 7.98
C LYS A 484 -3.49 -41.89 8.16
N LYS A 485 -3.22 -43.17 8.42
CA LYS A 485 -4.25 -44.17 8.68
C LYS A 485 -4.41 -44.36 10.18
N ALA A 486 -5.54 -43.94 10.71
CA ALA A 486 -5.95 -44.22 12.08
C ALA A 486 -7.45 -44.55 12.07
N PRO A 487 -7.93 -45.42 12.99
CA PRO A 487 -9.35 -45.75 13.06
C PRO A 487 -10.25 -44.52 13.25
N LYS A 488 -9.75 -43.52 13.98
CA LYS A 488 -10.42 -42.24 14.22
C LYS A 488 -9.44 -41.18 14.70
N ILE A 489 -9.59 -39.96 14.21
CA ILE A 489 -8.83 -38.77 14.64
C ILE A 489 -9.83 -37.70 15.06
N LEU A 490 -9.51 -36.97 16.13
CA LEU A 490 -10.28 -35.80 16.57
C LEU A 490 -9.55 -34.51 16.18
N MET A 491 -10.25 -33.62 15.49
CA MET A 491 -9.83 -32.24 15.26
C MET A 491 -10.72 -31.30 16.07
N LEU A 492 -10.10 -30.48 16.92
CA LEU A 492 -10.74 -29.44 17.72
C LEU A 492 -10.20 -28.09 17.26
N VAL A 493 -11.11 -27.19 16.88
CA VAL A 493 -10.80 -25.88 16.33
C VAL A 493 -11.58 -24.83 17.12
N THR A 494 -10.90 -23.84 17.70
CA THR A 494 -11.53 -22.88 18.62
C THR A 494 -11.93 -21.54 17.98
N ALA A 495 -11.92 -21.42 16.66
CA ALA A 495 -12.14 -20.16 15.97
C ALA A 495 -13.36 -20.23 15.02
N ARG A 496 -14.38 -19.41 15.32
CA ARG A 496 -15.60 -19.25 14.53
C ARG A 496 -15.50 -17.91 13.79
N GLY A 497 -15.34 -17.94 12.47
CA GLY A 497 -15.76 -16.86 11.58
C GLY A 497 -17.06 -17.30 10.90
N ASP A 498 -17.97 -16.36 10.61
CA ASP A 498 -19.30 -16.62 10.03
C ASP A 498 -19.25 -17.38 8.70
N GLY A 499 -19.15 -18.71 8.76
CA GLY A 499 -19.15 -19.60 7.59
C GLY A 499 -17.80 -19.78 6.88
N GLN A 500 -16.72 -19.14 7.34
CA GLN A 500 -15.36 -19.30 6.80
C GLN A 500 -14.30 -19.36 7.91
N TRP A 501 -13.36 -20.31 7.79
CA TRP A 501 -12.30 -20.57 8.77
C TRP A 501 -11.14 -19.57 8.64
N LEU A 502 -11.28 -18.38 9.24
CA LEU A 502 -10.31 -17.26 9.22
C LEU A 502 -8.99 -17.49 10.00
N ILE A 503 -8.59 -18.73 10.26
CA ILE A 503 -7.71 -19.10 11.39
C ILE A 503 -6.21 -18.87 11.11
N ASP A 504 -5.82 -18.61 9.87
CA ASP A 504 -4.38 -18.52 9.49
C ASP A 504 -4.01 -17.22 8.75
N CYS A 505 -4.95 -16.28 8.66
CA CYS A 505 -4.95 -15.29 7.58
C CYS A 505 -4.62 -13.85 8.00
N GLY A 506 -4.46 -13.55 9.28
CA GLY A 506 -4.26 -12.15 9.69
C GLY A 506 -5.47 -11.27 9.35
N ASN A 507 -5.42 -9.99 9.74
CA ASN A 507 -6.59 -9.09 9.67
C ASN A 507 -6.61 -8.20 8.41
N SER A 508 -5.61 -8.29 7.53
CA SER A 508 -5.54 -7.59 6.23
C SER A 508 -6.39 -8.25 5.14
N ASP A 509 -7.01 -9.40 5.44
CA ASP A 509 -7.69 -10.22 4.44
C ASP A 509 -9.17 -9.87 4.26
N VAL A 510 -9.63 -9.87 3.00
CA VAL A 510 -11.07 -9.98 2.70
C VAL A 510 -11.49 -11.42 2.92
N ALA A 511 -12.23 -11.65 4.01
CA ALA A 511 -12.94 -12.89 4.39
C ALA A 511 -13.16 -13.89 3.23
N GLY A 512 -12.18 -14.76 3.00
CA GLY A 512 -12.21 -15.71 1.89
C GLY A 512 -11.17 -16.83 1.96
N ALA A 513 -10.02 -16.62 2.62
CA ALA A 513 -9.00 -17.65 2.80
C ALA A 513 -9.36 -18.58 3.99
N GLY A 514 -10.40 -19.38 3.79
CA GLY A 514 -10.72 -20.49 4.66
C GLY A 514 -9.85 -21.69 4.32
N TRP A 515 -9.42 -22.44 5.34
CA TRP A 515 -8.88 -23.79 5.17
C TRP A 515 -9.77 -24.61 4.23
N ASP A 516 -9.15 -25.19 3.21
CA ASP A 516 -9.80 -26.23 2.42
C ASP A 516 -10.04 -27.45 3.32
N ARG A 517 -11.31 -27.88 3.42
CA ARG A 517 -11.73 -29.05 4.21
C ARG A 517 -10.93 -30.30 3.83
N ASP A 518 -10.35 -30.31 2.64
CA ASP A 518 -9.79 -31.48 2.01
C ASP A 518 -8.38 -31.84 2.49
N GLY A 519 -7.57 -30.93 3.05
CA GLY A 519 -6.16 -31.22 3.36
C GLY A 519 -5.93 -32.37 4.36
N VAL A 520 -6.69 -32.39 5.46
CA VAL A 520 -6.59 -33.45 6.50
C VAL A 520 -7.52 -34.63 6.18
N PHE A 521 -8.67 -34.38 5.54
CA PHE A 521 -9.59 -35.45 5.12
C PHE A 521 -9.04 -36.29 3.96
N MET A 522 -8.37 -35.68 2.98
CA MET A 522 -7.65 -36.37 1.89
C MET A 522 -6.42 -37.12 2.41
N ALA A 523 -5.73 -36.57 3.42
CA ALA A 523 -4.59 -37.25 4.02
C ALA A 523 -5.00 -38.45 4.89
N CYS A 524 -6.16 -38.38 5.56
CA CYS A 524 -6.59 -39.39 6.53
C CYS A 524 -7.60 -40.43 6.02
N GLY A 525 -8.18 -40.23 4.82
CA GLY A 525 -9.19 -41.13 4.25
C GLY A 525 -10.47 -41.18 5.07
N ALA A 526 -11.47 -40.37 4.71
CA ALA A 526 -12.90 -40.43 5.07
C ALA A 526 -13.36 -40.58 6.55
N ASN A 527 -12.50 -40.84 7.56
CA ASN A 527 -12.92 -41.21 8.93
C ASN A 527 -12.60 -40.13 10.00
N GLY A 528 -12.66 -38.85 9.65
CA GLY A 528 -12.54 -37.74 10.60
C GLY A 528 -13.89 -37.40 11.26
N LEU A 529 -13.94 -37.29 12.59
CA LEU A 529 -15.13 -36.84 13.32
C LEU A 529 -14.86 -35.48 13.97
N TYR A 530 -15.75 -34.53 13.67
CA TYR A 530 -15.67 -33.13 14.11
C TYR A 530 -16.53 -32.90 15.37
N HIS A 531 -16.06 -32.06 16.30
CA HIS A 531 -16.85 -31.69 17.48
C HIS A 531 -16.56 -30.24 17.94
N SER A 532 -17.61 -29.42 18.02
CA SER A 532 -17.59 -28.18 18.79
C SER A 532 -17.91 -28.51 20.25
N GLY A 533 -16.87 -28.73 21.06
CA GLY A 533 -16.92 -28.73 22.53
C GLY A 533 -18.14 -29.39 23.21
N SER A 534 -18.04 -30.69 23.48
CA SER A 534 -18.48 -31.42 24.70
C SER A 534 -18.90 -32.86 24.35
N GLY A 535 -18.31 -33.86 25.02
CA GLY A 535 -18.96 -35.18 25.15
C GLY A 535 -18.42 -36.40 24.38
N ALA A 536 -17.21 -36.41 23.80
CA ALA A 536 -16.66 -37.64 23.19
C ALA A 536 -15.60 -38.34 24.06
N ARG A 537 -15.96 -39.48 24.68
CA ARG A 537 -14.99 -40.44 25.24
C ARG A 537 -14.40 -41.28 24.12
N LEU A 538 -13.25 -40.90 23.58
CA LEU A 538 -12.47 -41.79 22.72
C LEU A 538 -10.96 -41.60 22.93
N HIS A 539 -10.29 -42.75 23.00
CA HIS A 539 -8.86 -42.91 23.12
C HIS A 539 -8.25 -42.78 21.73
N ASN A 540 -7.34 -41.81 21.51
CA ASN A 540 -6.01 -42.07 20.95
C ASN A 540 -5.28 -40.78 20.52
N ILE A 541 -5.81 -39.87 19.67
CA ILE A 541 -5.08 -38.62 19.29
C ILE A 541 -6.04 -37.43 19.11
N ARG A 542 -5.69 -36.26 19.67
CA ARG A 542 -6.41 -34.99 19.52
C ARG A 542 -5.51 -33.94 18.89
N LEU A 543 -5.94 -33.33 17.79
CA LEU A 543 -5.37 -32.09 17.25
C LEU A 543 -6.19 -30.93 17.80
N LEU A 544 -5.57 -30.04 18.58
CA LEU A 544 -6.18 -28.81 19.05
C LEU A 544 -5.49 -27.64 18.34
N HIS A 545 -6.26 -26.87 17.58
CA HIS A 545 -5.81 -25.61 17.01
C HIS A 545 -6.41 -24.45 17.81
N THR A 546 -5.55 -23.74 18.55
CA THR A 546 -5.87 -22.50 19.27
C THR A 546 -5.07 -21.35 18.68
N THR A 547 -5.74 -20.24 18.36
CA THR A 547 -5.11 -19.02 17.88
C THR A 547 -5.51 -17.82 18.76
N ARG A 548 -4.75 -16.72 18.68
CA ARG A 548 -5.20 -15.42 19.23
C ARG A 548 -6.21 -14.80 18.25
N TYR A 549 -7.14 -13.99 18.76
CA TYR A 549 -7.97 -13.15 17.89
C TYR A 549 -7.08 -12.22 17.05
N PHE A 550 -7.41 -12.06 15.77
CA PHE A 550 -6.64 -11.22 14.84
C PHE A 550 -6.87 -9.74 15.11
N TYR A 551 -5.80 -8.96 15.10
CA TYR A 551 -5.84 -7.50 15.28
C TYR A 551 -5.00 -6.81 14.21
N VAL A 552 -5.61 -5.82 13.57
CA VAL A 552 -4.96 -4.72 12.83
C VAL A 552 -5.68 -3.48 13.31
N HIS A 553 -4.95 -2.37 13.50
CA HIS A 553 -5.57 -1.09 13.79
C HIS A 553 -6.48 -0.70 12.62
N LYS A 554 -7.79 -0.78 12.84
CA LYS A 554 -8.79 -0.20 11.93
C LYS A 554 -8.74 1.31 12.14
N HIS A 555 -8.21 2.04 11.18
CA HIS A 555 -8.15 3.50 11.21
C HIS A 555 -9.58 4.06 11.05
N GLY A 556 -10.07 4.75 12.08
CA GLY A 556 -11.40 5.38 12.10
C GLY A 556 -12.15 5.13 13.42
N PHE A 557 -12.63 6.22 14.02
CA PHE A 557 -13.36 6.25 15.28
C PHE A 557 -14.45 5.18 15.38
N GLY A 558 -14.31 4.29 16.37
CA GLY A 558 -15.36 3.36 16.81
C GLY A 558 -15.03 2.87 18.21
N ARG A 559 -15.90 3.18 19.19
CA ARG A 559 -15.76 2.67 20.56
C ARG A 559 -15.62 1.15 20.54
N MET A 560 -14.63 0.66 21.27
CA MET A 560 -14.39 -0.74 21.54
C MET A 560 -15.64 -1.35 22.22
N ARG A 561 -16.41 -2.18 21.51
CA ARG A 561 -17.41 -3.07 22.11
C ARG A 561 -16.80 -4.45 22.26
N ILE A 562 -16.49 -4.81 23.50
CA ILE A 562 -16.22 -6.19 23.89
C ILE A 562 -17.58 -6.89 23.97
N CYS A 563 -17.95 -7.66 22.94
CA CYS A 563 -19.09 -8.57 23.02
C CYS A 563 -18.60 -9.94 23.46
N THR A 564 -18.56 -10.18 24.78
CA THR A 564 -18.56 -11.54 25.32
C THR A 564 -19.99 -12.07 25.27
N LYS A 565 -20.31 -12.87 24.24
CA LYS A 565 -21.57 -13.64 24.23
C LYS A 565 -21.28 -15.05 24.72
N ALA A 566 -21.34 -15.24 26.04
CA ALA A 566 -21.33 -16.57 26.63
C ALA A 566 -22.69 -17.23 26.42
N THR A 567 -22.74 -18.32 25.66
CA THR A 567 -23.91 -19.22 25.63
C THR A 567 -23.63 -20.34 26.63
N ALA A 568 -24.24 -20.24 27.81
CA ALA A 568 -24.20 -21.29 28.82
C ALA A 568 -25.26 -22.36 28.49
N SER A 569 -24.84 -23.53 28.01
CA SER A 569 -25.66 -24.73 28.07
C SER A 569 -25.24 -25.57 29.29
N ARG A 570 -26.20 -25.81 30.18
CA ARG A 570 -26.08 -26.52 31.46
C ARG A 570 -25.38 -27.88 31.35
N GLY A 571 -24.49 -28.16 32.29
CA GLY A 571 -23.94 -29.49 32.56
C GLY A 571 -22.80 -29.44 33.57
N LEU A 572 -23.12 -29.65 34.86
CA LEU A 572 -22.17 -29.66 35.98
C LEU A 572 -20.96 -30.61 35.75
N LYS A 573 -19.75 -30.14 36.08
CA LYS A 573 -18.99 -30.57 37.27
C LYS A 573 -17.66 -29.80 37.34
N SER A 574 -17.43 -29.22 38.51
CA SER A 574 -16.20 -28.60 39.02
C SER A 574 -14.89 -29.15 38.45
N MET A 575 -14.02 -28.25 37.98
CA MET A 575 -12.57 -28.50 38.00
C MET A 575 -11.83 -27.17 38.23
N TYR A 576 -11.19 -27.08 39.38
CA TYR A 576 -10.33 -25.99 39.82
C TYR A 576 -9.13 -25.85 38.87
N ALA A 577 -8.82 -24.61 38.47
CA ALA A 577 -7.49 -24.20 38.06
C ALA A 577 -7.07 -23.03 38.98
N MET A 578 -6.30 -23.36 40.02
CA MET A 578 -5.59 -22.40 40.84
C MET A 578 -4.34 -21.93 40.08
N GLU A 579 -4.24 -20.64 39.77
CA GLU A 579 -2.95 -19.97 39.66
C GLU A 579 -2.64 -19.29 41.00
N ARG A 580 -1.45 -19.57 41.53
CA ARG A 580 -0.97 -19.09 42.83
C ARG A 580 -0.72 -17.58 42.79
N ILE A 581 -1.32 -16.86 43.74
CA ILE A 581 -0.85 -15.54 44.18
C ILE A 581 -0.65 -15.63 45.70
N TYR A 582 0.52 -15.22 46.20
CA TYR A 582 0.83 -15.18 47.63
C TYR A 582 0.32 -13.87 48.26
N TRP A 583 -0.36 -13.93 49.41
CA TRP A 583 -0.03 -13.30 50.73
C TRP A 583 -1.27 -13.14 51.67
N PHE A 584 -1.12 -13.71 52.88
CA PHE A 584 -1.61 -13.43 54.26
C PHE A 584 -3.09 -13.16 54.69
N ASP A 585 -3.47 -13.91 55.74
CA ASP A 585 -4.59 -13.89 56.73
C ASP A 585 -5.38 -12.57 56.91
N SER A 586 -6.71 -12.51 57.15
CA SER A 586 -7.52 -13.17 58.20
C SER A 586 -9.04 -12.80 58.14
N ILE A 587 -9.93 -13.77 58.49
CA ILE A 587 -11.34 -13.74 59.04
C ILE A 587 -12.49 -12.94 58.32
N PRO A 588 -13.69 -13.54 58.06
CA PRO A 588 -14.83 -12.85 57.40
C PRO A 588 -15.90 -12.30 58.38
N PRO A 589 -16.65 -11.23 58.03
CA PRO A 589 -17.91 -10.87 58.69
C PRO A 589 -19.15 -11.40 57.94
N VAL A 590 -20.22 -11.65 58.70
CA VAL A 590 -21.53 -12.18 58.28
C VAL A 590 -22.49 -11.02 57.95
N PHE A 591 -23.34 -11.15 56.92
CA PHE A 591 -24.43 -10.23 56.61
C PHE A 591 -25.77 -10.99 56.55
N ASP A 592 -26.78 -10.51 57.27
CA ASP A 592 -28.18 -10.96 57.19
C ASP A 592 -28.97 -10.08 56.22
N ILE A 593 -29.94 -10.68 55.52
CA ILE A 593 -30.90 -10.02 54.62
C ILE A 593 -32.29 -10.29 55.20
N ASP A 594 -33.01 -9.23 55.57
CA ASP A 594 -34.46 -9.28 55.83
C ASP A 594 -35.20 -8.70 54.63
N ASP A 595 -36.27 -9.39 54.23
CA ASP A 595 -37.00 -9.25 52.98
C ASP A 595 -38.37 -8.61 53.29
N HIS A 596 -38.67 -7.42 52.74
CA HIS A 596 -40.06 -6.94 52.61
C HIS A 596 -40.23 -5.77 51.62
N ASP A 597 -41.11 -6.02 50.65
CA ASP A 597 -42.00 -5.16 49.88
C ASP A 597 -41.48 -4.21 48.78
N GLU A 598 -42.37 -4.08 47.79
CA GLU A 598 -42.11 -3.87 46.37
C GLU A 598 -41.84 -2.40 45.97
N ASN A 599 -40.99 -2.24 44.96
CA ASN A 599 -40.78 -1.03 44.14
C ASN A 599 -40.09 0.17 44.81
N GLU A 600 -38.91 -0.02 45.42
CA GLU A 600 -37.77 0.92 45.38
C GLU A 600 -36.57 0.34 46.17
N LEU A 601 -35.41 0.14 45.53
CA LEU A 601 -34.17 -0.18 46.25
C LEU A 601 -33.48 1.12 46.68
N LEU A 602 -33.82 1.61 47.88
CA LEU A 602 -33.15 2.72 48.55
C LEU A 602 -31.91 2.21 49.31
N PHE A 603 -30.71 2.58 48.87
CA PHE A 603 -29.49 2.39 49.65
C PHE A 603 -29.34 3.55 50.66
N HIS A 604 -29.64 3.31 51.94
CA HIS A 604 -29.28 4.24 53.01
C HIS A 604 -27.88 3.96 53.54
N VAL A 605 -26.92 4.83 53.21
CA VAL A 605 -25.63 4.90 53.92
C VAL A 605 -25.73 5.97 55.00
N ARG A 606 -25.74 5.59 56.28
CA ARG A 606 -25.52 6.52 57.40
C ARG A 606 -24.03 6.58 57.77
N LYS A 607 -23.31 7.59 57.26
CA LYS A 607 -22.46 8.48 58.06
C LYS A 607 -21.93 9.66 57.22
N GLY A 608 -22.37 10.87 57.57
CA GLY A 608 -21.62 12.13 57.39
C GLY A 608 -21.62 12.79 56.01
N GLY A 609 -22.63 13.63 55.73
CA GLY A 609 -22.48 14.94 55.10
C GLY A 609 -22.19 15.06 53.59
N VAL A 610 -23.08 15.81 52.93
CA VAL A 610 -23.01 16.41 51.58
C VAL A 610 -23.47 15.50 50.42
N GLY A 611 -24.61 15.89 49.83
CA GLY A 611 -25.26 15.21 48.72
C GLY A 611 -24.70 15.59 47.35
N LEU A 612 -24.78 14.64 46.41
CA LEU A 612 -24.60 14.84 44.98
C LEU A 612 -25.69 14.05 44.24
N THR A 613 -26.51 14.76 43.48
CA THR A 613 -27.49 14.21 42.54
C THR A 613 -26.79 13.84 41.23
N MET A 614 -27.08 12.65 40.68
CA MET A 614 -26.71 12.31 39.29
C MET A 614 -27.94 11.86 38.52
N SER A 615 -28.23 12.59 37.44
CA SER A 615 -29.25 12.29 36.44
C SER A 615 -28.65 11.49 35.27
N SER A 616 -29.52 10.78 34.55
CA SER A 616 -29.31 9.99 33.31
C SER A 616 -28.70 8.58 33.43
N VAL A 617 -29.60 7.59 33.39
CA VAL A 617 -29.36 6.16 33.18
C VAL A 617 -29.38 5.88 31.67
N LEU A 618 -28.28 5.33 31.12
CA LEU A 618 -28.23 4.79 29.76
C LEU A 618 -28.36 3.25 29.85
N VAL A 619 -29.45 2.71 29.29
CA VAL A 619 -29.74 1.27 29.23
C VAL A 619 -28.93 0.61 28.11
N VAL A 620 -28.04 -0.34 28.45
CA VAL A 620 -27.44 -1.30 27.51
C VAL A 620 -27.32 -2.67 28.23
N SER A 621 -27.71 -3.74 27.54
CA SER A 621 -27.96 -5.10 28.04
C SER A 621 -26.86 -5.73 28.93
N GLU A 622 -27.31 -6.23 30.09
CA GLU A 622 -26.82 -7.33 30.95
C GLU A 622 -25.31 -7.47 31.23
N THR A 623 -24.77 -6.57 32.07
CA THR A 623 -23.96 -6.85 33.28
C THR A 623 -23.79 -5.50 34.01
N LYS A 624 -24.20 -5.35 35.28
CA LYS A 624 -24.04 -4.09 36.04
C LYS A 624 -22.80 -4.15 36.92
N PHE A 625 -21.93 -3.15 36.81
CA PHE A 625 -20.83 -2.90 37.76
C PHE A 625 -21.18 -1.66 38.60
N LEU A 626 -21.05 -1.77 39.93
CA LEU A 626 -21.06 -0.64 40.86
C LEU A 626 -19.61 -0.33 41.24
N ILE A 627 -19.17 0.91 41.03
CA ILE A 627 -17.84 1.39 41.43
C ILE A 627 -18.05 2.47 42.48
N GLN A 628 -17.74 2.16 43.75
CA GLN A 628 -17.51 3.18 44.77
C GLN A 628 -16.55 2.64 45.85
N CYS A 629 -15.53 3.43 46.21
CA CYS A 629 -14.61 3.21 47.32
C CYS A 629 -13.85 1.86 47.35
N GLY A 630 -13.16 1.50 46.26
CA GLY A 630 -12.13 0.44 46.28
C GLY A 630 -12.64 -0.99 46.49
N ILE A 631 -13.95 -1.22 46.34
CA ILE A 631 -14.56 -2.54 46.45
C ILE A 631 -15.39 -2.79 45.18
N ILE A 632 -15.11 -3.90 44.49
CA ILE A 632 -15.87 -4.39 43.35
C ILE A 632 -16.72 -5.57 43.82
N VAL A 633 -18.04 -5.43 43.76
CA VAL A 633 -18.98 -6.51 44.08
C VAL A 633 -19.55 -7.07 42.77
N LEU A 634 -19.33 -8.37 42.54
CA LEU A 634 -19.93 -9.10 41.43
C LEU A 634 -21.22 -9.75 41.91
N LEU A 635 -22.33 -9.41 41.26
CA LEU A 635 -23.66 -9.95 41.55
C LEU A 635 -24.12 -10.84 40.39
N ASN A 636 -24.75 -11.97 40.72
CA ASN A 636 -25.53 -12.77 39.78
C ASN A 636 -26.99 -12.35 39.89
N CYS A 637 -27.65 -12.11 38.76
CA CYS A 637 -29.09 -11.89 38.72
C CYS A 637 -29.72 -13.12 38.10
N ASN A 638 -30.57 -13.83 38.86
CA ASN A 638 -31.33 -14.94 38.32
C ASN A 638 -32.65 -14.44 37.69
N TYR A 639 -33.26 -15.27 36.85
CA TYR A 639 -34.48 -14.95 36.10
C TYR A 639 -35.70 -14.56 36.97
N SER A 640 -35.64 -14.71 38.29
CA SER A 640 -36.64 -14.24 39.27
C SER A 640 -36.44 -12.80 39.75
N GLY A 641 -35.33 -12.14 39.42
CA GLY A 641 -35.01 -10.79 39.91
C GLY A 641 -34.19 -10.75 41.20
N ASP A 642 -33.87 -11.91 41.79
CA ASP A 642 -33.03 -12.00 42.98
C ASP A 642 -31.55 -11.85 42.63
N PHE A 643 -30.83 -11.07 43.46
CA PHE A 643 -29.40 -10.85 43.34
C PHE A 643 -28.63 -11.67 44.38
N SER A 644 -27.70 -12.51 43.93
CA SER A 644 -26.76 -13.21 44.82
C SER A 644 -25.33 -12.73 44.59
N VAL A 645 -24.60 -12.42 45.66
CA VAL A 645 -23.18 -12.01 45.57
C VAL A 645 -22.33 -13.19 45.13
N ILE A 646 -21.67 -13.05 43.97
CA ILE A 646 -20.73 -14.03 43.42
C ILE A 646 -19.37 -13.89 44.11
N THR A 647 -18.86 -12.66 44.22
CA THR A 647 -17.61 -12.37 44.95
C THR A 647 -17.48 -10.88 45.25
N VAL A 648 -16.66 -10.56 46.25
CA VAL A 648 -16.28 -9.19 46.62
C VAL A 648 -14.77 -9.06 46.46
N LEU A 649 -14.32 -8.27 45.50
CA LEU A 649 -12.92 -7.97 45.28
C LEU A 649 -12.60 -6.61 45.92
N ARG A 650 -11.73 -6.61 46.92
CA ARG A 650 -11.06 -5.39 47.39
C ARG A 650 -9.90 -5.12 46.43
N VAL A 651 -9.83 -3.91 45.89
CA VAL A 651 -8.66 -3.44 45.13
C VAL A 651 -7.67 -2.79 46.08
#